data_AF-A0A3M9LP53-F1
#
_entry.id   AF-A0A3M9LP53-F1
#
_cell.length_a   1.000
_cell.length_b   1.000
_cell.length_c   1.000
_cell.angle_alpha   90.00
_cell.angle_beta   90.00
_cell.angle_gamma   90.00
#
_symmetry.space_group_name_H-M   'P 1'
#
loop_
_entity.id
_entity.type
_entity.pdbx_description
1 polymer ?
#
loop_
_entity_poly.entity_id
_entity_poly.type
_entity_poly.pdbx_seq_one_letter_code
_entity_poly.pdbx_strand_id
1 'polypeptide(L)'
;MEKPALKEGQINLEPALDFLDTGILLLDSKFNIIYVNSKISRFLGIPENLCGKSVFDIETWPFNKKEIVHSLKNISSQNEPTIHSIEDSAGETYNFTVHYLNPALPDAPAFMLTLEKHPFSENETEKFEDLLSIFTSGISEGIIIIQDEQIQFANRKFGKIVGKKWDEIKGTHFLDYFPVQYRRMLYKKYTKRIGKKIYREMTYEVELLSTSGKVTPFELSSSLVEYGNRPAVMVTFRDISAKKEAEEHLKEAEKKYRSIFEKTPVGIVYFDRRGRISNSNEAFNSIFKTIIDEKKEPEIFDYIPDKEVSGQIKKVLSGNALSYRGEYEVNTQYSSKSIKITCNSLLLDGVLQGGIGIFGDISLQKSAEATLLMNKSRLEALVKLNRLEVFSFDEIARFALELTVEFTDSDCGYLCRMGKDGNPEKILYTPDTEDLESFISEKIGNFDFKDRKSNVMDTGKTIEIPLFEKKQLVIVAGFSRNVAFKEMEINQLELFVQDIWTTIKHKMAEKSLRDSEIKYSSLVENGNDAIVVIQDGKLKFANSMFCEFVGNDCDSILYTDFRNYVAEEYRRMVAKKNQQYIQQKEMSHSRDEIELVTKKGNKIPVMVSTSVIDHEGKPAVMAFISDITQQKEKENKLLETFKVLKVLQSVIRTSPAIVFFWAPEEDWPVEFVSENIENFGYRAEEFTSGKLQYGDIIHPSDLEYVHQKLAKYSDEEMSDYNIEYRIITKKGDVRWVEERGSIQYEKNEISHYQGIILDITERKRVNRFLDIDTDIGNFLTPTGDLQEMFDQLLELALHIEGVDAGVLYIVDKSNNDLNIVAHRNISDDFVGKHATIEKDTLRGRFLSVQYPVYKLYSEIYPFSKSKKSKDSLLATAIIPVITNDNLSAVLFLASHKNYEIPYSIRNSLETVANQIGSVLDRIEKEAGIQKSQYDLQVLFDTISELIFVVDPEGCILYSNLNVAKTLKYSKQEITGMNFIKIHSHTQVLDAAKAFNEALNGNKQKHLFTLMDKNSDLINVDTTMQKGEWNGSDVVVVVNRIVE
;
A
#
# COMPACT_ATOMS: atom_id res chain seq x y z
N MET A 1 -29.24 17.48 49.40
CA MET A 1 -27.84 17.94 49.25
C MET A 1 -26.96 16.73 49.44
N GLU A 2 -26.38 16.23 48.36
CA GLU A 2 -25.53 15.03 48.37
C GLU A 2 -24.11 15.38 48.84
N LYS A 3 -23.41 14.42 49.46
CA LYS A 3 -21.96 14.55 49.70
C LYS A 3 -21.26 14.58 48.33
N PRO A 4 -20.28 15.48 48.09
CA PRO A 4 -19.51 15.45 46.85
C PRO A 4 -18.70 14.15 46.79
N ALA A 5 -18.80 13.44 45.65
CA ALA A 5 -17.97 12.27 45.41
C ALA A 5 -16.49 12.69 45.28
N LEU A 6 -15.62 12.02 46.02
CA LEU A 6 -14.17 12.20 45.93
C LEU A 6 -13.69 11.74 44.55
N LYS A 7 -12.88 12.57 43.88
CA LYS A 7 -12.28 12.24 42.58
C LYS A 7 -11.23 11.16 42.76
N GLU A 8 -11.21 10.19 41.85
CA GLU A 8 -10.18 9.16 41.77
C GLU A 8 -8.78 9.78 41.65
N GLY A 9 -7.85 9.37 42.52
CA GLY A 9 -6.47 9.85 42.55
C GLY A 9 -5.90 10.23 43.92
N GLN A 10 -6.73 10.30 44.98
CA GLN A 10 -6.23 10.54 46.34
C GLN A 10 -5.74 9.26 47.04
N ILE A 11 -4.62 9.39 47.76
CA ILE A 11 -4.04 8.34 48.60
C ILE A 11 -4.97 8.14 49.81
N ASN A 12 -5.38 6.90 50.09
CA ASN A 12 -6.10 6.60 51.32
C ASN A 12 -5.12 6.64 52.51
N LEU A 13 -5.19 7.71 53.31
CA LEU A 13 -4.27 8.04 54.41
C LEU A 13 -4.79 7.64 55.80
N GLU A 14 -6.05 7.21 55.90
CA GLU A 14 -6.73 6.97 57.19
C GLU A 14 -5.96 6.01 58.13
N PRO A 15 -5.42 4.85 57.66
CA PRO A 15 -4.80 3.90 58.58
C PRO A 15 -3.52 4.41 59.25
N ALA A 16 -2.78 5.32 58.63
CA ALA A 16 -1.50 5.79 59.15
C ALA A 16 -1.66 6.86 60.24
N LEU A 17 -2.74 7.65 60.16
CA LEU A 17 -3.04 8.75 61.09
C LEU A 17 -3.68 8.27 62.40
N ASP A 18 -4.29 7.08 62.41
CA ASP A 18 -4.85 6.44 63.61
C ASP A 18 -3.81 5.69 64.49
N PHE A 19 -2.60 5.44 63.99
CA PHE A 19 -1.51 4.84 64.78
C PHE A 19 -0.78 5.82 65.71
N LEU A 20 -1.04 7.12 65.57
CA LEU A 20 -0.42 8.15 66.42
C LEU A 20 -1.21 8.29 67.73
N ASP A 21 -0.51 8.48 68.85
CA ASP A 21 -1.16 8.74 70.15
C ASP A 21 -1.70 10.18 70.29
N THR A 22 -1.41 11.03 69.29
CA THR A 22 -1.87 12.40 69.10
C THR A 22 -3.26 12.47 68.49
N GLY A 23 -4.10 13.40 68.94
CA GLY A 23 -5.34 13.76 68.27
C GLY A 23 -5.08 14.66 67.06
N ILE A 24 -5.54 14.29 65.85
CA ILE A 24 -5.22 14.99 64.59
C ILE A 24 -6.49 15.39 63.83
N LEU A 25 -6.49 16.64 63.35
CA LEU A 25 -7.58 17.24 62.58
C LEU A 25 -7.02 18.06 61.41
N LEU A 26 -7.45 17.76 60.19
CA LEU A 26 -7.02 18.44 58.96
C LEU A 26 -8.11 19.40 58.47
N LEU A 27 -7.70 20.59 58.02
CA LEU A 27 -8.58 21.62 57.47
C LEU A 27 -8.22 22.00 56.02
N ASP A 28 -9.23 22.35 55.24
CA ASP A 28 -9.06 23.03 53.95
C ASP A 28 -8.67 24.52 54.12
N SER A 29 -8.44 25.22 53.00
CA SER A 29 -8.13 26.66 52.95
C SER A 29 -9.24 27.59 53.47
N LYS A 30 -10.43 27.06 53.76
CA LYS A 30 -11.60 27.76 54.30
C LYS A 30 -11.90 27.35 55.75
N PHE A 31 -11.01 26.60 56.38
CA PHE A 31 -11.15 26.05 57.74
C PHE A 31 -12.29 25.03 57.92
N ASN A 32 -12.68 24.33 56.85
CA ASN A 32 -13.57 23.17 56.93
C ASN A 32 -12.79 21.91 57.25
N ILE A 33 -13.35 21.08 58.11
CA ILE A 33 -12.76 19.81 58.55
C ILE A 33 -12.84 18.81 57.39
N ILE A 34 -11.68 18.34 56.92
CA ILE A 34 -11.58 17.36 55.84
C ILE A 34 -11.23 15.96 56.36
N TYR A 35 -10.61 15.84 57.52
CA TYR A 35 -10.32 14.57 58.19
C TYR A 35 -10.16 14.76 59.71
N VAL A 36 -10.51 13.71 60.46
CA VAL A 36 -10.41 13.60 61.92
C VAL A 36 -9.98 12.16 62.26
N ASN A 37 -8.96 11.98 63.12
CA ASN A 37 -8.59 10.64 63.60
C ASN A 37 -9.41 10.21 64.84
N SER A 38 -9.49 8.90 65.08
CA SER A 38 -10.27 8.30 66.18
C SER A 38 -9.83 8.75 67.58
N LYS A 39 -8.59 9.25 67.71
CA LYS A 39 -8.04 9.80 68.96
C LYS A 39 -8.72 11.11 69.34
N ILE A 40 -8.97 12.03 68.39
CA ILE A 40 -9.66 13.30 68.72
C ILE A 40 -11.08 13.06 69.23
N SER A 41 -11.81 12.09 68.68
CA SER A 41 -13.15 11.75 69.17
C SER A 41 -13.14 11.20 70.60
N ARG A 42 -12.07 10.52 71.03
CA ARG A 42 -11.87 10.14 72.44
C ARG A 42 -11.42 11.31 73.33
N PHE A 43 -10.53 12.17 72.86
CA PHE A 43 -10.01 13.29 73.66
C PHE A 43 -11.03 14.42 73.86
N LEU A 44 -11.84 14.73 72.84
CA LEU A 44 -12.80 15.84 72.87
C LEU A 44 -14.24 15.40 73.21
N GLY A 45 -14.55 14.09 73.14
CA GLY A 45 -15.89 13.57 73.42
C GLY A 45 -16.95 13.90 72.35
N ILE A 46 -16.53 14.21 71.12
CA ILE A 46 -17.39 14.67 70.01
C ILE A 46 -17.52 13.56 68.96
N PRO A 47 -18.73 13.29 68.41
CA PRO A 47 -18.93 12.23 67.42
C PRO A 47 -18.13 12.43 66.13
N GLU A 48 -17.66 11.32 65.55
CA GLU A 48 -16.74 11.25 64.38
C GLU A 48 -17.25 11.94 63.09
N ASN A 49 -18.55 12.26 63.02
CA ASN A 49 -19.20 12.82 61.83
C ASN A 49 -19.05 14.37 61.73
N LEU A 50 -17.81 14.84 61.84
CA LEU A 50 -17.43 16.27 61.78
C LEU A 50 -16.94 16.73 60.40
N CYS A 51 -16.52 15.80 59.53
CA CYS A 51 -16.01 16.14 58.19
C CYS A 51 -17.07 16.87 57.35
N GLY A 52 -16.66 17.97 56.71
CA GLY A 52 -17.51 18.89 55.96
C GLY A 52 -18.08 20.06 56.78
N LYS A 53 -17.88 20.12 58.09
CA LYS A 53 -18.25 21.29 58.93
C LYS A 53 -17.08 22.27 59.04
N SER A 54 -17.36 23.55 59.22
CA SER A 54 -16.33 24.52 59.63
C SER A 54 -15.87 24.23 61.06
N VAL A 55 -14.56 24.37 61.32
CA VAL A 55 -13.98 24.32 62.68
C VAL A 55 -14.61 25.38 63.60
N PHE A 56 -15.13 26.46 63.01
CA PHE A 56 -15.81 27.56 63.71
C PHE A 56 -17.27 27.24 64.08
N ASP A 57 -17.90 26.25 63.45
CA ASP A 57 -19.32 25.90 63.66
C ASP A 57 -19.52 24.81 64.72
N ILE A 58 -18.44 24.27 65.29
CA ILE A 58 -18.52 23.37 66.44
C ILE A 58 -18.92 24.19 67.68
N GLU A 59 -20.05 23.85 68.30
CA GLU A 59 -20.56 24.51 69.50
C GLU A 59 -19.88 24.02 70.78
N THR A 60 -19.57 22.72 70.85
CA THR A 60 -19.00 22.04 72.03
C THR A 60 -17.48 21.84 71.88
N TRP A 61 -16.71 22.92 71.92
CA TRP A 61 -15.28 22.80 72.24
C TRP A 61 -15.13 22.68 73.77
N PRO A 62 -14.32 21.73 74.30
CA PRO A 62 -13.98 21.69 75.73
C PRO A 62 -13.02 22.82 76.15
N PHE A 63 -12.69 23.72 75.23
CA PHE A 63 -11.72 24.81 75.34
C PHE A 63 -12.34 26.15 74.93
N ASN A 64 -11.72 27.27 75.30
CA ASN A 64 -12.23 28.61 74.98
C ASN A 64 -12.20 28.89 73.46
N LYS A 65 -13.37 28.80 72.82
CA LYS A 65 -13.57 29.02 71.36
C LYS A 65 -12.95 30.31 70.83
N LYS A 66 -12.78 31.36 71.65
CA LYS A 66 -12.14 32.62 71.21
C LYS A 66 -10.64 32.48 70.95
N GLU A 67 -9.94 31.61 71.67
CA GLU A 67 -8.49 31.44 71.56
C GLU A 67 -8.13 30.67 70.29
N ILE A 68 -8.80 29.55 70.02
CA ILE A 68 -8.66 28.78 68.77
C ILE A 68 -8.93 29.68 67.54
N VAL A 69 -9.98 30.50 67.59
CA VAL A 69 -10.32 31.46 66.52
C VAL A 69 -9.25 32.55 66.34
N HIS A 70 -8.61 33.00 67.43
CA HIS A 70 -7.54 34.00 67.35
C HIS A 70 -6.26 33.40 66.75
N SER A 71 -5.88 32.19 67.19
CA SER A 71 -4.71 31.46 66.69
C SER A 71 -4.81 31.17 65.20
N LEU A 72 -5.93 30.59 64.73
CA LEU A 72 -6.15 30.28 63.31
C LEU A 72 -6.11 31.52 62.40
N LYS A 73 -6.48 32.70 62.91
CA LYS A 73 -6.40 33.96 62.16
C LYS A 73 -4.97 34.49 62.07
N ASN A 74 -4.19 34.44 63.16
CA ASN A 74 -2.82 34.96 63.18
C ASN A 74 -1.87 34.16 62.26
N ILE A 75 -2.05 32.84 62.16
CA ILE A 75 -1.21 31.93 61.35
C ILE A 75 -1.25 32.28 59.85
N SER A 76 -2.33 32.90 59.36
CA SER A 76 -2.41 33.41 57.98
C SER A 76 -1.36 34.49 57.64
N SER A 77 -0.61 34.97 58.63
CA SER A 77 0.41 36.02 58.49
C SER A 77 1.84 35.61 58.88
N GLN A 78 2.03 34.46 59.54
CA GLN A 78 3.34 34.00 60.03
C GLN A 78 3.49 32.48 59.87
N ASN A 79 4.50 32.04 59.12
CA ASN A 79 4.74 30.64 58.72
C ASN A 79 5.31 29.73 59.84
N GLU A 80 5.13 30.08 61.11
CA GLU A 80 5.67 29.33 62.25
C GLU A 80 4.53 28.64 63.03
N PRO A 81 4.70 27.39 63.48
CA PRO A 81 3.67 26.68 64.23
C PRO A 81 3.48 27.30 65.61
N THR A 82 2.25 27.70 65.93
CA THR A 82 1.89 28.23 67.26
C THR A 82 1.35 27.14 68.16
N ILE A 83 1.97 27.04 69.35
CA ILE A 83 1.58 26.13 70.43
C ILE A 83 0.75 26.92 71.45
N HIS A 84 -0.40 26.38 71.84
CA HIS A 84 -1.27 26.92 72.88
C HIS A 84 -1.55 25.85 73.93
N SER A 85 -1.16 26.09 75.18
CA SER A 85 -1.56 25.25 76.31
C SER A 85 -2.92 25.70 76.83
N ILE A 86 -3.88 24.77 76.95
CA ILE A 86 -5.26 25.03 77.36
C ILE A 86 -5.69 24.00 78.40
N GLU A 87 -6.26 24.44 79.52
CA GLU A 87 -6.86 23.55 80.53
C GLU A 87 -8.30 23.16 80.14
N ASP A 88 -8.66 21.90 80.38
CA ASP A 88 -10.06 21.44 80.31
C ASP A 88 -10.86 21.79 81.58
N SER A 89 -12.15 21.46 81.57
CA SER A 89 -13.05 21.70 82.70
C SER A 89 -12.80 20.82 83.95
N ALA A 90 -11.85 19.88 83.88
CA ALA A 90 -11.38 19.07 85.01
C ALA A 90 -10.01 19.54 85.55
N GLY A 91 -9.34 20.51 84.89
CA GLY A 91 -8.03 21.01 85.27
C GLY A 91 -6.84 20.24 84.68
N GLU A 92 -7.06 19.47 83.60
CA GLU A 92 -5.99 18.81 82.86
C GLU A 92 -5.50 19.73 81.72
N THR A 93 -4.20 19.94 81.59
CA THR A 93 -3.62 20.78 80.52
C THR A 93 -3.40 20.00 79.24
N TYR A 94 -3.84 20.54 78.11
CA TYR A 94 -3.59 20.02 76.76
C TYR A 94 -2.79 21.04 75.96
N ASN A 95 -1.88 20.55 75.12
CA ASN A 95 -1.21 21.38 74.13
C ASN A 95 -1.91 21.23 72.78
N PHE A 96 -2.25 22.38 72.20
CA PHE A 96 -2.90 22.53 70.91
C PHE A 96 -1.93 23.24 69.97
N THR A 97 -1.46 22.53 68.93
CA THR A 97 -0.52 23.09 67.96
C THR A 97 -1.18 23.18 66.60
N VAL A 98 -0.97 24.29 65.90
CA VAL A 98 -1.51 24.51 64.55
C VAL A 98 -0.38 24.73 63.56
N HIS A 99 -0.36 23.90 62.52
CA HIS A 99 0.62 23.91 61.44
C HIS A 99 -0.01 24.43 60.16
N TYR A 100 0.65 25.37 59.49
CA TYR A 100 0.29 25.79 58.14
C TYR A 100 0.89 24.84 57.10
N LEU A 101 0.05 24.27 56.24
CA LEU A 101 0.44 23.39 55.15
C LEU A 101 0.25 24.16 53.84
N ASN A 102 1.34 24.67 53.27
CA ASN A 102 1.31 25.56 52.10
C ASN A 102 0.57 24.93 50.88
N PRO A 103 -0.65 25.38 50.53
CA PRO A 103 -1.49 24.66 49.57
C PRO A 103 -1.35 25.24 48.16
N ALA A 104 -0.68 24.51 47.27
CA ALA A 104 -0.57 24.87 45.86
C ALA A 104 -1.84 24.57 45.02
N LEU A 105 -2.88 23.96 45.62
CA LEU A 105 -4.13 23.55 44.97
C LEU A 105 -5.35 23.92 45.85
N PRO A 106 -6.52 24.23 45.27
CA PRO A 106 -7.70 24.70 46.03
C PRO A 106 -8.27 23.70 47.05
N ASP A 107 -8.11 22.40 46.78
CA ASP A 107 -8.74 21.29 47.51
C ASP A 107 -7.74 20.50 48.40
N ALA A 108 -6.56 21.08 48.67
CA ALA A 108 -5.54 20.47 49.53
C ALA A 108 -5.71 20.87 51.01
N PRO A 109 -5.24 20.05 51.98
CA PRO A 109 -5.13 20.46 53.38
C PRO A 109 -4.28 21.73 53.48
N ALA A 110 -4.83 22.80 54.07
CA ALA A 110 -4.14 24.07 54.29
C ALA A 110 -3.65 24.23 55.74
N PHE A 111 -4.29 23.53 56.67
CA PHE A 111 -3.90 23.54 58.09
C PHE A 111 -4.03 22.13 58.69
N MET A 112 -3.12 21.81 59.61
CA MET A 112 -3.21 20.64 60.47
C MET A 112 -3.20 21.09 61.93
N LEU A 113 -4.08 20.51 62.74
CA LEU A 113 -4.20 20.80 64.16
C LEU A 113 -3.93 19.51 64.93
N THR A 114 -3.05 19.60 65.92
CA THR A 114 -2.73 18.50 66.83
C THR A 114 -3.12 18.84 68.26
N LEU A 115 -3.61 17.84 68.98
CA LEU A 115 -4.04 17.93 70.37
C LEU A 115 -3.38 16.81 71.19
N GLU A 116 -2.67 17.20 72.24
CA GLU A 116 -1.88 16.29 73.07
C GLU A 116 -2.00 16.64 74.56
N LYS A 117 -1.82 15.64 75.44
CA LYS A 117 -2.01 15.80 76.88
C LYS A 117 -0.77 16.29 77.64
N HIS A 118 0.41 16.25 77.03
CA HIS A 118 1.68 16.66 77.63
C HIS A 118 2.55 17.36 76.57
N PRO A 119 3.53 18.20 76.94
CA PRO A 119 4.51 18.72 75.98
C PRO A 119 5.45 17.61 75.51
N PHE A 120 5.75 17.58 74.20
CA PHE A 120 6.69 16.64 73.58
C PHE A 120 8.02 16.56 74.34
N SER A 121 8.57 15.35 74.47
CA SER A 121 10.01 15.19 74.69
C SER A 121 10.79 15.49 73.39
N GLU A 122 12.05 15.90 73.47
CA GLU A 122 12.86 16.24 72.28
C GLU A 122 12.87 15.12 71.22
N ASN A 123 12.88 13.85 71.65
CA ASN A 123 12.81 12.66 70.79
C ASN A 123 11.47 12.46 70.07
N GLU A 124 10.37 13.03 70.59
CA GLU A 124 9.04 12.92 69.98
C GLU A 124 8.79 14.08 69.02
N THR A 125 9.29 15.28 69.34
CA THR A 125 9.35 16.40 68.38
C THR A 125 10.12 16.00 67.12
N GLU A 126 11.28 15.35 67.25
CA GLU A 126 12.07 14.86 66.11
C GLU A 126 11.30 13.86 65.23
N LYS A 127 10.61 12.89 65.85
CA LYS A 127 9.74 11.93 65.11
C LYS A 127 8.55 12.61 64.44
N PHE A 128 8.01 13.65 65.05
CA PHE A 128 6.87 14.41 64.54
C PHE A 128 7.26 15.31 63.37
N GLU A 129 8.46 15.92 63.40
CA GLU A 129 9.03 16.63 62.24
C GLU A 129 9.44 15.67 61.11
N ASP A 130 10.02 14.50 61.41
CA ASP A 130 10.26 13.44 60.43
C ASP A 130 8.94 13.01 59.75
N LEU A 131 7.86 12.85 60.51
CA LEU A 131 6.52 12.57 59.99
C LEU A 131 5.97 13.72 59.14
N LEU A 132 6.12 14.98 59.53
CA LEU A 132 5.75 16.14 58.72
C LEU A 132 6.51 16.17 57.38
N SER A 133 7.80 15.81 57.37
CA SER A 133 8.56 15.64 56.12
C SER A 133 7.96 14.55 55.24
N ILE A 134 7.49 13.45 55.83
CA ILE A 134 6.82 12.34 55.14
C ILE A 134 5.41 12.74 54.65
N PHE A 135 4.68 13.62 55.35
CA PHE A 135 3.38 14.14 54.87
C PHE A 135 3.52 15.02 53.63
N THR A 136 4.63 15.74 53.47
CA THR A 136 4.93 16.38 52.17
C THR A 136 5.30 15.38 51.08
N SER A 137 5.68 14.14 51.43
CA SER A 137 6.20 13.13 50.50
C SER A 137 5.13 12.31 49.74
N GLY A 138 3.94 12.87 49.52
CA GLY A 138 3.05 12.46 48.43
C GLY A 138 3.59 12.81 47.02
N ILE A 139 4.75 13.48 46.95
CA ILE A 139 5.37 13.94 45.71
C ILE A 139 5.85 12.73 44.87
N SER A 140 5.60 12.80 43.56
CA SER A 140 6.03 11.83 42.54
C SER A 140 7.54 11.78 42.30
N GLU A 141 8.32 12.52 43.09
CA GLU A 141 9.75 12.81 42.92
C GLU A 141 10.61 12.05 43.95
N GLY A 142 11.85 11.73 43.56
CA GLY A 142 12.87 11.32 44.53
C GLY A 142 13.25 12.52 45.40
N ILE A 143 13.52 12.31 46.69
CA ILE A 143 13.98 13.37 47.61
C ILE A 143 15.19 12.85 48.40
N ILE A 144 16.23 13.68 48.54
CA ILE A 144 17.35 13.45 49.45
C ILE A 144 17.70 14.72 50.24
N ILE A 145 18.30 14.53 51.42
CA ILE A 145 18.90 15.59 52.24
C ILE A 145 20.39 15.32 52.38
N ILE A 146 21.22 16.32 52.13
CA ILE A 146 22.69 16.21 52.09
C ILE A 146 23.31 17.11 53.16
N GLN A 147 24.09 16.53 54.08
CA GLN A 147 24.95 17.22 55.05
C GLN A 147 26.34 16.59 55.04
N ASP A 148 27.37 17.39 55.27
CA ASP A 148 28.76 16.93 55.33
C ASP A 148 29.15 16.07 54.09
N GLU A 149 28.67 16.49 52.91
CA GLU A 149 28.80 15.83 51.59
C GLU A 149 28.14 14.43 51.48
N GLN A 150 27.43 13.98 52.51
CA GLN A 150 26.78 12.68 52.60
C GLN A 150 25.25 12.78 52.60
N ILE A 151 24.58 11.74 52.11
CA ILE A 151 23.12 11.62 52.16
C ILE A 151 22.69 11.22 53.58
N GLN A 152 21.98 12.10 54.28
CA GLN A 152 21.46 11.89 55.64
C GLN A 152 20.00 11.41 55.66
N PHE A 153 19.24 11.71 54.61
CA PHE A 153 17.88 11.19 54.38
C PHE A 153 17.67 10.93 52.88
N ALA A 154 16.90 9.90 52.55
CA ALA A 154 16.38 9.67 51.20
C ALA A 154 14.99 9.02 51.25
N ASN A 155 14.05 9.53 50.44
CA ASN A 155 12.72 8.95 50.36
C ASN A 155 12.70 7.62 49.57
N ARG A 156 11.62 6.84 49.74
CA ARG A 156 11.46 5.54 49.06
C ARG A 156 11.48 5.65 47.52
N LYS A 157 11.07 6.80 46.96
CA LYS A 157 11.10 7.05 45.51
C LYS A 157 12.54 7.21 45.00
N PHE A 158 13.41 7.92 45.71
CA PHE A 158 14.84 8.01 45.37
C PHE A 158 15.51 6.63 45.43
N GLY A 159 15.26 5.85 46.48
CA GLY A 159 15.77 4.46 46.58
C GLY A 159 15.37 3.58 45.38
N LYS A 160 14.13 3.72 44.88
CA LYS A 160 13.68 3.07 43.64
C LYS A 160 14.38 3.58 42.39
N ILE A 161 14.66 4.89 42.29
CA ILE A 161 15.35 5.50 41.14
C ILE A 161 16.79 4.98 41.01
N VAL A 162 17.54 4.94 42.12
CA VAL A 162 18.94 4.50 42.10
C VAL A 162 19.11 2.99 42.24
N GLY A 163 18.04 2.25 42.58
CA GLY A 163 18.05 0.80 42.74
C GLY A 163 18.80 0.34 43.99
N LYS A 164 18.65 1.05 45.12
CA LYS A 164 19.25 0.74 46.42
C LYS A 164 18.27 0.88 47.57
N LYS A 165 18.51 0.17 48.67
CA LYS A 165 17.78 0.35 49.95
C LYS A 165 18.33 1.52 50.75
N TRP A 166 17.55 2.04 51.69
CA TRP A 166 17.94 3.17 52.54
C TRP A 166 19.27 2.92 53.27
N ASP A 167 19.44 1.73 53.83
CA ASP A 167 20.66 1.33 54.58
C ASP A 167 21.94 1.32 53.71
N GLU A 168 21.79 1.26 52.38
CA GLU A 168 22.87 1.29 51.39
C GLU A 168 23.10 2.70 50.79
N ILE A 169 22.25 3.67 51.15
CA ILE A 169 22.26 5.07 50.70
C ILE A 169 22.73 5.99 51.83
N LYS A 170 22.32 5.72 53.08
CA LYS A 170 22.69 6.54 54.24
C LYS A 170 24.22 6.63 54.38
N GLY A 171 24.75 7.85 54.51
CA GLY A 171 26.18 8.10 54.66
C GLY A 171 27.00 7.98 53.36
N THR A 172 26.39 7.62 52.22
CA THR A 172 27.08 7.64 50.92
C THR A 172 27.27 9.07 50.42
N HIS A 173 28.30 9.28 49.61
CA HIS A 173 28.60 10.60 49.04
C HIS A 173 27.64 10.91 47.88
N PHE A 174 26.95 12.05 47.93
CA PHE A 174 25.80 12.30 47.04
C PHE A 174 26.14 12.30 45.54
N LEU A 175 27.39 12.58 45.16
CA LEU A 175 27.84 12.57 43.75
C LEU A 175 27.99 11.17 43.15
N ASP A 176 27.96 10.11 43.94
CA ASP A 176 28.18 8.75 43.42
C ASP A 176 27.07 8.29 42.47
N TYR A 177 25.86 8.83 42.66
CA TYR A 177 24.67 8.56 41.85
C TYR A 177 24.61 9.36 40.53
N PHE A 178 25.61 10.19 40.24
CA PHE A 178 25.67 11.02 39.03
C PHE A 178 26.84 10.64 38.12
N PRO A 179 26.65 10.65 36.78
CA PRO A 179 27.74 10.53 35.80
C PRO A 179 28.84 11.58 36.02
N VAL A 180 30.08 11.21 35.71
CA VAL A 180 31.31 11.99 36.02
C VAL A 180 31.22 13.44 35.53
N GLN A 181 30.60 13.68 34.36
CA GLN A 181 30.43 15.01 33.77
C GLN A 181 29.67 16.00 34.66
N TYR A 182 28.68 15.54 35.44
CA TYR A 182 27.88 16.40 36.31
C TYR A 182 28.55 16.67 37.66
N ARG A 183 29.44 15.78 38.14
CA ARG A 183 29.99 15.80 39.51
C ARG A 183 30.63 17.15 39.87
N ARG A 184 31.52 17.67 39.01
CA ARG A 184 32.21 18.96 39.24
C ARG A 184 31.24 20.16 39.31
N MET A 185 30.18 20.15 38.50
CA MET A 185 29.15 21.19 38.50
C MET A 185 28.32 21.12 39.78
N LEU A 186 27.83 19.93 40.14
CA LEU A 186 26.97 19.72 41.30
C LEU A 186 27.71 20.02 42.61
N TYR A 187 28.96 19.59 42.75
CA TYR A 187 29.80 19.94 43.90
C TYR A 187 29.96 21.46 44.08
N LYS A 188 30.23 22.19 43.00
CA LYS A 188 30.34 23.66 43.01
C LYS A 188 29.01 24.36 43.35
N LYS A 189 27.86 23.74 43.03
CA LYS A 189 26.53 24.24 43.42
C LYS A 189 26.25 23.97 44.90
N TYR A 190 26.51 22.76 45.39
CA TYR A 190 26.37 22.35 46.79
C TYR A 190 27.18 23.24 47.74
N THR A 191 28.50 23.32 47.52
CA THR A 191 29.42 24.15 48.32
C THR A 191 29.03 25.64 48.30
N LYS A 192 28.59 26.17 47.15
CA LYS A 192 28.10 27.56 47.05
C LYS A 192 26.79 27.77 47.81
N ARG A 193 25.87 26.80 47.87
CA ARG A 193 24.61 26.92 48.64
C ARG A 193 24.89 27.00 50.14
N ILE A 194 25.66 26.05 50.68
CA ILE A 194 26.02 26.00 52.11
C ILE A 194 26.85 27.24 52.48
N GLY A 195 27.95 27.50 51.76
CA GLY A 195 28.90 28.58 52.10
C GLY A 195 28.36 30.00 51.94
N LYS A 196 27.28 30.21 51.17
CA LYS A 196 26.65 31.55 50.98
C LYS A 196 25.21 31.65 51.49
N LYS A 197 24.69 30.64 52.21
CA LYS A 197 23.29 30.54 52.66
C LYS A 197 22.28 30.92 51.56
N ILE A 198 22.37 30.27 50.39
CA ILE A 198 21.49 30.58 49.24
C ILE A 198 20.21 29.74 49.31
N TYR A 199 19.16 30.35 49.88
CA TYR A 199 17.83 29.74 50.06
C TYR A 199 17.00 29.59 48.77
N ARG A 200 17.31 30.35 47.70
CA ARG A 200 16.51 30.31 46.46
C ARG A 200 16.63 28.96 45.75
N GLU A 201 15.48 28.38 45.39
CA GLU A 201 15.38 27.18 44.58
C GLU A 201 15.96 27.39 43.16
N MET A 202 16.61 26.36 42.62
CA MET A 202 17.08 26.34 41.23
C MET A 202 16.97 24.91 40.69
N THR A 203 16.39 24.79 39.49
CA THR A 203 16.19 23.53 38.76
C THR A 203 17.27 23.31 37.70
N TYR A 204 17.61 22.05 37.43
CA TYR A 204 18.61 21.66 36.42
C TYR A 204 18.27 20.29 35.81
N GLU A 205 18.32 20.15 34.49
CA GLU A 205 18.31 18.82 33.85
C GLU A 205 19.66 18.12 34.09
N VAL A 206 19.62 16.90 34.63
CA VAL A 206 20.77 16.04 34.94
C VAL A 206 20.40 14.58 34.73
N GLU A 207 21.39 13.71 34.57
CA GLU A 207 21.16 12.27 34.51
C GLU A 207 21.54 11.60 35.83
N LEU A 208 20.76 10.60 36.24
CA LEU A 208 21.07 9.71 37.36
C LEU A 208 21.54 8.34 36.84
N LEU A 209 22.47 7.74 37.60
CA LEU A 209 23.01 6.40 37.36
C LEU A 209 22.35 5.40 38.32
N SER A 210 21.68 4.37 37.78
CA SER A 210 21.20 3.25 38.60
C SER A 210 22.29 2.22 38.92
N THR A 211 22.04 1.35 39.88
CA THR A 211 22.85 0.14 40.14
C THR A 211 22.92 -0.83 38.97
N SER A 212 21.98 -0.79 38.02
CA SER A 212 22.00 -1.58 36.77
C SER A 212 22.74 -0.88 35.62
N GLY A 213 23.34 0.29 35.84
CA GLY A 213 23.99 1.08 34.80
C GLY A 213 23.01 1.83 33.88
N LYS A 214 21.71 1.79 34.15
CA LYS A 214 20.71 2.58 33.43
C LYS A 214 20.91 4.06 33.74
N VAL A 215 21.09 4.85 32.69
CA VAL A 215 21.11 6.32 32.75
C VAL A 215 19.70 6.82 32.49
N THR A 216 19.15 7.66 33.38
CA THR A 216 17.78 8.20 33.25
C THR A 216 17.80 9.71 33.46
N PRO A 217 17.11 10.51 32.62
CA PRO A 217 17.09 11.97 32.74
C PRO A 217 16.10 12.45 33.81
N PHE A 218 16.56 13.35 34.67
CA PHE A 218 15.77 13.97 35.75
C PHE A 218 15.95 15.50 35.75
N GLU A 219 14.87 16.22 36.08
CA GLU A 219 14.96 17.59 36.56
C GLU A 219 15.25 17.57 38.07
N LEU A 220 16.37 18.21 38.46
CA LEU A 220 16.85 18.30 39.83
C LEU A 220 16.58 19.70 40.39
N SER A 221 15.69 19.78 41.37
CA SER A 221 15.46 20.99 42.17
C SER A 221 16.27 20.93 43.45
N SER A 222 16.78 22.08 43.93
CA SER A 222 17.58 22.11 45.16
C SER A 222 17.33 23.36 45.99
N SER A 223 17.27 23.20 47.31
CA SER A 223 17.06 24.27 48.30
C SER A 223 17.97 24.07 49.52
N LEU A 224 18.11 25.11 50.34
CA LEU A 224 18.81 25.02 51.62
C LEU A 224 17.75 24.89 52.72
N VAL A 225 17.90 23.87 53.57
CA VAL A 225 16.98 23.54 54.67
C VAL A 225 17.78 23.38 55.97
N GLU A 226 17.09 23.19 57.09
CA GLU A 226 17.68 22.80 58.37
C GLU A 226 17.30 21.35 58.67
N TYR A 227 18.24 20.55 59.17
CA TYR A 227 18.04 19.13 59.48
C TYR A 227 18.90 18.77 60.71
N GLY A 228 18.28 18.34 61.80
CA GLY A 228 18.97 18.12 63.08
C GLY A 228 19.76 19.34 63.57
N ASN A 229 19.12 20.53 63.58
CA ASN A 229 19.70 21.82 63.98
C ASN A 229 21.00 22.21 63.25
N ARG A 230 21.21 21.71 62.03
CA ARG A 230 22.35 22.04 61.16
C ARG A 230 21.90 22.29 59.71
N PRO A 231 22.53 23.23 59.00
CA PRO A 231 22.17 23.54 57.61
C PRO A 231 22.44 22.35 56.68
N ALA A 232 21.45 22.01 55.85
CA ALA A 232 21.48 20.91 54.90
C ALA A 232 21.01 21.36 53.51
N VAL A 233 21.32 20.59 52.47
CA VAL A 233 20.78 20.81 51.13
C VAL A 233 19.75 19.73 50.82
N MET A 234 18.49 20.14 50.67
CA MET A 234 17.44 19.26 50.13
C MET A 234 17.49 19.28 48.61
N VAL A 235 17.31 18.12 48.00
CA VAL A 235 17.30 17.93 46.55
C VAL A 235 16.10 17.05 46.17
N THR A 236 15.30 17.50 45.21
CA THR A 236 14.21 16.71 44.62
C THR A 236 14.53 16.32 43.17
N PHE A 237 13.92 15.24 42.69
CA PHE A 237 14.21 14.60 41.40
C PHE A 237 12.92 14.22 40.67
N ARG A 238 12.60 14.99 39.62
CA ARG A 238 11.45 14.77 38.74
C ARG A 238 11.85 14.05 37.46
N ASP A 239 11.21 12.93 37.15
CA ASP A 239 11.46 12.18 35.91
C ASP A 239 10.96 12.99 34.71
N ILE A 240 11.83 13.16 33.69
CA ILE A 240 11.51 13.89 32.46
C ILE A 240 11.60 13.02 31.20
N SER A 241 11.67 11.69 31.35
CA SER A 241 11.84 10.75 30.22
C SER A 241 10.72 10.89 29.18
N ALA A 242 9.46 10.85 29.61
CA ALA A 242 8.29 11.01 28.73
C ALA A 242 8.23 12.39 28.04
N LYS A 243 8.79 13.44 28.67
CA LYS A 243 8.91 14.77 28.05
C LYS A 243 9.95 14.75 26.92
N LYS A 244 11.10 14.11 27.13
CA LYS A 244 12.15 13.97 26.10
C LYS A 244 11.68 13.12 24.92
N GLU A 245 10.98 12.02 25.17
CA GLU A 245 10.39 11.17 24.13
C GLU A 245 9.37 11.96 23.29
N ALA A 246 8.48 12.74 23.92
CA ALA A 246 7.54 13.60 23.20
C ALA A 246 8.23 14.72 22.38
N GLU A 247 9.30 15.34 22.91
CA GLU A 247 10.11 16.33 22.20
C GLU A 247 10.81 15.73 20.97
N GLU A 248 11.35 14.51 21.07
CA GLU A 248 12.01 13.82 19.95
C GLU A 248 10.99 13.38 18.89
N HIS A 249 9.85 12.78 19.29
CA HIS A 249 8.76 12.39 18.38
C HIS A 249 8.19 13.59 17.61
N LEU A 250 7.95 14.73 18.27
CA LEU A 250 7.47 15.95 17.61
C LEU A 250 8.46 16.45 16.55
N LYS A 251 9.75 16.41 16.86
CA LYS A 251 10.86 16.84 15.99
C LYS A 251 11.09 15.88 14.81
N GLU A 252 10.84 14.58 14.98
CA GLU A 252 10.83 13.61 13.88
C GLU A 252 9.59 13.77 12.98
N ALA A 253 8.41 13.97 13.57
CA ALA A 253 7.18 14.25 12.84
C ALA A 253 7.28 15.55 12.02
N GLU A 254 7.85 16.63 12.58
CA GLU A 254 8.07 17.89 11.87
C GLU A 254 9.03 17.71 10.69
N LYS A 255 10.15 16.98 10.87
CA LYS A 255 11.08 16.65 9.77
C LYS A 255 10.39 15.83 8.66
N LYS A 256 9.59 14.82 9.03
CA LYS A 256 8.84 13.97 8.09
C LYS A 256 7.84 14.81 7.29
N TYR A 257 7.04 15.63 7.98
CA TYR A 257 6.10 16.56 7.35
C TYR A 257 6.80 17.53 6.39
N ARG A 258 7.84 18.23 6.84
CA ARG A 258 8.60 19.18 6.01
C ARG A 258 9.22 18.50 4.78
N SER A 259 9.76 17.29 4.92
CA SER A 259 10.31 16.56 3.77
C SER A 259 9.24 16.10 2.76
N ILE A 260 8.03 15.75 3.21
CA ILE A 260 6.92 15.39 2.31
C ILE A 260 6.41 16.64 1.60
N PHE A 261 6.18 17.72 2.33
CA PHE A 261 5.71 19.00 1.80
C PHE A 261 6.62 19.52 0.69
N GLU A 262 7.93 19.64 0.96
CA GLU A 262 8.90 20.21 0.00
C GLU A 262 9.14 19.32 -1.22
N LYS A 263 9.27 17.99 -1.04
CA LYS A 263 9.63 17.08 -2.14
C LYS A 263 8.45 16.60 -2.98
N THR A 264 7.23 17.03 -2.68
CA THR A 264 6.05 16.65 -3.47
C THR A 264 6.07 17.34 -4.83
N PRO A 265 5.96 16.62 -5.97
CA PRO A 265 6.12 17.18 -7.32
C PRO A 265 4.92 18.02 -7.80
N VAL A 266 3.86 18.17 -6.99
CA VAL A 266 2.76 19.12 -7.23
C VAL A 266 2.90 20.32 -6.31
N GLY A 267 2.52 21.50 -6.80
CA GLY A 267 2.61 22.73 -6.03
C GLY A 267 1.57 22.77 -4.92
N ILE A 268 2.01 22.73 -3.66
CA ILE A 268 1.15 22.85 -2.48
C ILE A 268 1.37 24.22 -1.85
N VAL A 269 0.27 24.91 -1.55
CA VAL A 269 0.27 26.23 -0.92
C VAL A 269 -0.83 26.35 0.12
N TYR A 270 -0.48 26.92 1.26
CA TYR A 270 -1.39 27.29 2.34
C TYR A 270 -1.62 28.80 2.30
N PHE A 271 -2.87 29.22 2.49
CA PHE A 271 -3.24 30.63 2.54
C PHE A 271 -4.36 30.90 3.53
N ASP A 272 -4.39 32.12 4.08
CA ASP A 272 -5.39 32.55 5.06
C ASP A 272 -6.78 32.85 4.44
N ARG A 273 -7.76 33.21 5.27
CA ARG A 273 -9.12 33.58 4.84
C ARG A 273 -9.18 34.78 3.87
N ARG A 274 -8.13 35.58 3.76
CA ARG A 274 -8.03 36.71 2.81
C ARG A 274 -7.33 36.28 1.51
N GLY A 275 -6.72 35.10 1.47
CA GLY A 275 -5.96 34.59 0.33
C GLY A 275 -4.46 34.89 0.43
N ARG A 276 -3.94 35.41 1.55
CA ARG A 276 -2.50 35.65 1.70
C ARG A 276 -1.77 34.34 1.95
N ILE A 277 -0.70 34.09 1.19
CA ILE A 277 0.07 32.86 1.28
C ILE A 277 0.82 32.82 2.62
N SER A 278 0.62 31.76 3.39
CA SER A 278 1.33 31.51 4.65
C SER A 278 2.49 30.53 4.49
N ASN A 279 2.41 29.60 3.55
CA ASN A 279 3.49 28.65 3.23
C ASN A 279 3.31 28.05 1.83
N SER A 280 4.39 27.75 1.11
CA SER A 280 4.39 27.10 -0.22
C SER A 280 5.60 26.18 -0.39
N ASN A 281 5.44 25.08 -1.12
CA ASN A 281 6.54 24.14 -1.38
C ASN A 281 7.39 24.51 -2.61
N GLU A 282 8.57 23.88 -2.72
CA GLU A 282 9.47 24.06 -3.87
C GLU A 282 8.79 23.87 -5.24
N ALA A 283 7.87 22.90 -5.37
CA ALA A 283 7.13 22.67 -6.60
C ALA A 283 6.19 23.82 -6.97
N PHE A 284 5.46 24.42 -6.02
CA PHE A 284 4.61 25.59 -6.26
C PHE A 284 5.47 26.77 -6.74
N ASN A 285 6.55 27.04 -6.01
CA ASN A 285 7.50 28.10 -6.35
C ASN A 285 8.17 27.87 -7.71
N SER A 286 8.35 26.61 -8.14
CA SER A 286 8.90 26.25 -9.45
C SER A 286 7.87 26.38 -10.60
N ILE A 287 6.61 26.01 -10.37
CA ILE A 287 5.52 26.18 -11.36
C ILE A 287 5.34 27.67 -11.69
N PHE A 288 5.35 28.52 -10.66
CA PHE A 288 5.03 29.96 -10.73
C PHE A 288 6.25 30.90 -10.72
N LYS A 289 7.48 30.37 -10.87
CA LYS A 289 8.76 31.09 -10.72
C LYS A 289 8.93 32.36 -11.58
N THR A 290 8.15 32.47 -12.65
CA THR A 290 8.21 33.55 -13.66
C THR A 290 7.01 34.50 -13.63
N ILE A 291 6.13 34.41 -12.62
CA ILE A 291 4.81 35.07 -12.65
C ILE A 291 4.73 36.37 -11.80
N ILE A 292 5.65 36.62 -10.85
CA ILE A 292 5.62 37.85 -10.03
C ILE A 292 7.01 38.47 -9.85
N ASP A 293 7.15 39.74 -10.25
CA ASP A 293 8.20 40.66 -9.78
C ASP A 293 7.98 40.98 -8.29
N GLU A 294 8.94 40.62 -7.43
CA GLU A 294 9.24 41.11 -6.07
C GLU A 294 8.10 41.76 -5.22
N LYS A 295 6.88 41.21 -5.19
CA LYS A 295 5.90 41.53 -4.14
C LYS A 295 6.35 40.94 -2.81
N LYS A 296 6.47 41.78 -1.76
CA LYS A 296 6.80 41.34 -0.39
C LYS A 296 5.78 40.38 0.23
N GLU A 297 4.50 40.51 -0.14
CA GLU A 297 3.39 39.69 0.38
C GLU A 297 2.45 39.35 -0.80
N PRO A 298 2.65 38.23 -1.51
CA PRO A 298 1.78 37.83 -2.62
C PRO A 298 0.51 37.11 -2.12
N GLU A 299 -0.62 37.35 -2.78
CA GLU A 299 -1.88 36.65 -2.52
C GLU A 299 -2.07 35.50 -3.53
N ILE A 300 -2.81 34.45 -3.14
CA ILE A 300 -3.10 33.31 -4.00
C ILE A 300 -3.80 33.72 -5.31
N PHE A 301 -4.58 34.80 -5.27
CA PHE A 301 -5.28 35.36 -6.43
C PHE A 301 -4.34 36.03 -7.44
N ASP A 302 -3.13 36.45 -7.04
CA ASP A 302 -2.10 36.93 -7.98
C ASP A 302 -1.65 35.83 -8.96
N TYR A 303 -1.74 34.56 -8.54
CA TYR A 303 -1.37 33.37 -9.33
C TYR A 303 -2.55 32.75 -10.12
N ILE A 304 -3.77 33.31 -9.95
CA ILE A 304 -5.02 32.80 -10.53
C ILE A 304 -5.74 33.96 -11.24
N PRO A 305 -5.26 34.39 -12.43
CA PRO A 305 -5.84 35.49 -13.17
C PRO A 305 -7.26 35.20 -13.68
N ASP A 306 -7.65 33.92 -13.76
CA ASP A 306 -8.99 33.51 -14.13
C ASP A 306 -10.01 33.93 -13.07
N LYS A 307 -11.02 34.71 -13.50
CA LYS A 307 -12.04 35.29 -12.62
C LYS A 307 -13.07 34.27 -12.14
N GLU A 308 -13.37 33.24 -12.91
CA GLU A 308 -14.32 32.21 -12.52
C GLU A 308 -13.68 31.31 -11.45
N VAL A 309 -12.47 30.80 -11.71
CA VAL A 309 -11.69 30.00 -10.77
C VAL A 309 -11.45 30.77 -9.46
N SER A 310 -10.99 32.03 -9.55
CA SER A 310 -10.86 32.91 -8.38
C SER A 310 -12.20 33.12 -7.63
N GLY A 311 -13.31 33.21 -8.35
CA GLY A 311 -14.65 33.34 -7.77
C GLY A 311 -15.10 32.10 -6.98
N GLN A 312 -14.78 30.89 -7.46
CA GLN A 312 -15.09 29.65 -6.75
C GLN A 312 -14.19 29.46 -5.52
N ILE A 313 -12.90 29.80 -5.60
CA ILE A 313 -11.98 29.76 -4.45
C ILE A 313 -12.41 30.72 -3.35
N LYS A 314 -12.94 31.90 -3.71
CA LYS A 314 -13.54 32.81 -2.72
C LYS A 314 -14.75 32.21 -1.98
N LYS A 315 -15.53 31.32 -2.61
CA LYS A 315 -16.59 30.56 -1.92
C LYS A 315 -16.02 29.51 -0.96
N VAL A 316 -14.88 28.90 -1.30
CA VAL A 316 -14.17 27.99 -0.38
C VAL A 316 -13.66 28.75 0.85
N LEU A 317 -13.04 29.92 0.65
CA LEU A 317 -12.56 30.79 1.74
C LEU A 317 -13.67 31.47 2.57
N SER A 318 -14.90 31.57 2.02
CA SER A 318 -16.05 32.04 2.78
C SER A 318 -16.81 30.92 3.52
N GLY A 319 -16.42 29.65 3.34
CA GLY A 319 -17.11 28.48 3.90
C GLY A 319 -18.39 28.07 3.16
N ASN A 320 -18.66 28.67 1.99
CA ASN A 320 -19.81 28.33 1.15
C ASN A 320 -19.57 27.08 0.26
N ALA A 321 -18.34 26.56 0.25
CA ALA A 321 -17.96 25.30 -0.37
C ALA A 321 -16.80 24.67 0.42
N LEU A 322 -16.76 23.33 0.54
CA LEU A 322 -15.65 22.62 1.21
C LEU A 322 -14.44 22.43 0.28
N SER A 323 -14.69 22.32 -1.01
CA SER A 323 -13.66 22.07 -2.03
C SER A 323 -14.05 22.65 -3.38
N TYR A 324 -13.06 23.06 -4.16
CA TYR A 324 -13.18 23.37 -5.57
C TYR A 324 -12.10 22.63 -6.37
N ARG A 325 -12.43 22.16 -7.57
CA ARG A 325 -11.48 21.65 -8.56
C ARG A 325 -11.78 22.29 -9.91
N GLY A 326 -10.74 22.73 -10.59
CA GLY A 326 -10.85 23.36 -11.90
C GLY A 326 -9.53 23.38 -12.65
N GLU A 327 -9.57 23.94 -13.85
CA GLU A 327 -8.42 24.14 -14.72
C GLU A 327 -8.47 25.55 -15.30
N TYR A 328 -7.32 26.21 -15.44
CA TYR A 328 -7.19 27.51 -16.08
C TYR A 328 -5.86 27.62 -16.81
N GLU A 329 -5.73 28.60 -17.69
CA GLU A 329 -4.46 28.93 -18.33
C GLU A 329 -3.83 30.15 -17.65
N VAL A 330 -2.51 30.07 -17.42
CA VAL A 330 -1.70 31.19 -16.93
C VAL A 330 -0.64 31.53 -17.97
N ASN A 331 -0.69 32.76 -18.47
CA ASN A 331 0.26 33.27 -19.45
C ASN A 331 1.42 33.94 -18.71
N THR A 332 2.62 33.37 -18.81
CA THR A 332 3.86 33.98 -18.35
C THR A 332 4.53 34.76 -19.49
N GLN A 333 5.53 35.60 -19.19
CA GLN A 333 6.29 36.31 -20.23
C GLN A 333 7.01 35.38 -21.24
N TYR A 334 7.20 34.09 -20.90
CA TYR A 334 8.00 33.15 -21.70
C TYR A 334 7.21 31.91 -22.18
N SER A 335 6.06 31.60 -21.57
CA SER A 335 5.21 30.46 -21.92
C SER A 335 3.80 30.59 -21.38
N SER A 336 2.82 30.08 -22.12
CA SER A 336 1.51 29.75 -21.56
C SER A 336 1.56 28.38 -20.88
N LYS A 337 0.91 28.25 -19.72
CA LYS A 337 0.80 27.00 -18.96
C LYS A 337 -0.65 26.69 -18.64
N SER A 338 -1.06 25.45 -18.86
CA SER A 338 -2.34 24.93 -18.39
C SER A 338 -2.17 24.39 -16.96
N ILE A 339 -2.89 24.98 -16.01
CA ILE A 339 -2.81 24.66 -14.58
C ILE A 339 -4.09 23.97 -14.13
N LYS A 340 -3.94 22.82 -13.48
CA LYS A 340 -5.01 22.14 -12.75
C LYS A 340 -4.94 22.50 -11.28
N ILE A 341 -6.03 23.01 -10.73
CA ILE A 341 -6.11 23.40 -9.32
C ILE A 341 -7.13 22.55 -8.56
N THR A 342 -6.79 22.14 -7.35
CA THR A 342 -7.74 21.69 -6.32
C THR A 342 -7.53 22.55 -5.08
N CYS A 343 -8.59 23.19 -4.58
CA CYS A 343 -8.57 24.07 -3.42
C CYS A 343 -9.56 23.56 -2.37
N ASN A 344 -9.08 23.22 -1.17
CA ASN A 344 -9.89 22.73 -0.06
C ASN A 344 -9.90 23.75 1.10
N SER A 345 -11.01 23.83 1.83
CA SER A 345 -11.10 24.67 3.04
C SER A 345 -10.24 24.08 4.16
N LEU A 346 -9.44 24.91 4.84
CA LEU A 346 -8.68 24.52 6.02
C LEU A 346 -9.47 24.85 7.28
N LEU A 347 -10.03 23.81 7.91
CA LEU A 347 -10.74 23.88 9.18
C LEU A 347 -9.81 23.43 10.31
N LEU A 348 -9.76 24.20 11.39
CA LEU A 348 -9.07 23.84 12.64
C LEU A 348 -10.06 24.07 13.79
N ASP A 349 -10.34 23.03 14.58
CA ASP A 349 -11.38 23.01 15.62
C ASP A 349 -12.77 23.48 15.13
N GLY A 350 -13.12 23.11 13.90
CA GLY A 350 -14.36 23.53 13.22
C GLY A 350 -14.35 24.98 12.71
N VAL A 351 -13.31 25.77 12.99
CA VAL A 351 -13.16 27.15 12.55
C VAL A 351 -12.38 27.20 11.23
N LEU A 352 -12.93 27.89 10.23
CA LEU A 352 -12.27 28.13 8.96
C LEU A 352 -11.08 29.09 9.14
N GLN A 353 -9.86 28.56 8.97
CA GLN A 353 -8.60 29.30 9.06
C GLN A 353 -8.13 29.83 7.70
N GLY A 354 -8.51 29.16 6.61
CA GLY A 354 -8.05 29.51 5.26
C GLY A 354 -8.30 28.39 4.25
N GLY A 355 -7.34 28.15 3.36
CA GLY A 355 -7.40 27.09 2.35
C GLY A 355 -6.05 26.42 2.07
N ILE A 356 -6.12 25.22 1.52
CA ILE A 356 -5.01 24.50 0.91
C ILE A 356 -5.24 24.44 -0.59
N GLY A 357 -4.32 24.97 -1.38
CA GLY A 357 -4.30 24.86 -2.84
C GLY A 357 -3.27 23.84 -3.29
N ILE A 358 -3.67 22.97 -4.22
CA ILE A 358 -2.82 22.01 -4.94
C ILE A 358 -2.86 22.36 -6.41
N PHE A 359 -1.68 22.55 -7.02
CA PHE A 359 -1.48 23.03 -8.37
C PHE A 359 -0.63 22.02 -9.16
N GLY A 360 -1.18 21.52 -10.26
CA GLY A 360 -0.47 20.66 -11.22
C GLY A 360 -0.30 21.37 -12.56
N ASP A 361 0.91 21.36 -13.11
CA ASP A 361 1.18 21.77 -14.49
C ASP A 361 0.78 20.63 -15.44
N ILE A 362 -0.29 20.83 -16.20
CA ILE A 362 -0.84 19.83 -17.14
C ILE A 362 -0.58 20.19 -18.60
N SER A 363 0.31 21.16 -18.85
CA SER A 363 0.60 21.69 -20.20
C SER A 363 1.08 20.60 -21.17
N LEU A 364 1.99 19.73 -20.70
CA LEU A 364 2.49 18.59 -21.48
C LEU A 364 1.38 17.57 -21.79
N GLN A 365 0.49 17.31 -20.84
CA GLN A 365 -0.64 16.40 -21.03
C GLN A 365 -1.59 16.92 -22.10
N LYS A 366 -2.03 18.19 -22.00
CA LYS A 366 -2.94 18.79 -22.99
C LYS A 366 -2.32 18.88 -24.39
N SER A 367 -1.01 19.17 -24.49
CA SER A 367 -0.29 19.14 -25.77
C SER A 367 -0.26 17.73 -26.38
N ALA A 368 -0.02 16.69 -25.57
CA ALA A 368 -0.02 15.30 -26.04
C ALA A 368 -1.42 14.84 -26.48
N GLU A 369 -2.47 15.18 -25.73
CA GLU A 369 -3.87 14.87 -26.06
C GLU A 369 -4.30 15.54 -27.38
N ALA A 370 -3.97 16.83 -27.57
CA ALA A 370 -4.21 17.54 -28.83
C ALA A 370 -3.44 16.90 -30.01
N THR A 371 -2.20 16.46 -29.78
CA THR A 371 -1.37 15.80 -30.80
C THR A 371 -1.96 14.46 -31.23
N LEU A 372 -2.44 13.67 -30.27
CA LEU A 372 -3.11 12.40 -30.52
C LEU A 372 -4.38 12.60 -31.38
N LEU A 373 -5.19 13.61 -31.05
CA LEU A 373 -6.42 13.93 -31.77
C LEU A 373 -6.14 14.36 -33.21
N MET A 374 -5.17 15.26 -33.44
CA MET A 374 -4.77 15.70 -34.78
C MET A 374 -4.22 14.54 -35.62
N ASN A 375 -3.35 13.69 -35.06
CA ASN A 375 -2.83 12.51 -35.76
C ASN A 375 -3.95 11.54 -36.15
N LYS A 376 -4.95 11.34 -35.28
CA LYS A 376 -6.12 10.50 -35.58
C LYS A 376 -6.91 11.04 -36.76
N SER A 377 -7.27 12.32 -36.75
CA SER A 377 -8.00 12.96 -37.86
C SER A 377 -7.23 12.89 -39.18
N ARG A 378 -5.90 13.12 -39.15
CA ARG A 378 -5.02 12.98 -40.33
C ARG A 378 -5.06 11.57 -40.91
N LEU A 379 -4.97 10.54 -40.06
CA LEU A 379 -5.03 9.14 -40.49
C LEU A 379 -6.41 8.77 -41.08
N GLU A 380 -7.51 9.26 -40.49
CA GLU A 380 -8.85 9.05 -41.02
C GLU A 380 -9.03 9.70 -42.41
N ALA A 381 -8.47 10.91 -42.62
CA ALA A 381 -8.47 11.57 -43.93
C ALA A 381 -7.65 10.79 -44.97
N LEU A 382 -6.47 10.27 -44.62
CA LEU A 382 -5.67 9.42 -45.52
C LEU A 382 -6.37 8.10 -45.87
N VAL A 383 -7.08 7.48 -44.92
CA VAL A 383 -7.88 6.27 -45.18
C VAL A 383 -9.06 6.56 -46.12
N LYS A 384 -9.72 7.72 -45.99
CA LYS A 384 -10.75 8.16 -46.95
C LYS A 384 -10.16 8.37 -48.35
N LEU A 385 -9.07 9.14 -48.46
CA LEU A 385 -8.35 9.41 -49.71
C LEU A 385 -7.96 8.11 -50.45
N ASN A 386 -7.41 7.13 -49.73
CA ASN A 386 -6.91 5.91 -50.36
C ASN A 386 -8.02 4.99 -50.89
N ARG A 387 -9.23 5.09 -50.31
CA ARG A 387 -10.44 4.34 -50.70
C ARG A 387 -11.19 4.92 -51.90
N LEU A 388 -10.83 6.10 -52.41
CA LEU A 388 -11.45 6.66 -53.61
C LEU A 388 -11.03 5.91 -54.88
N GLU A 389 -12.01 5.47 -55.67
CA GLU A 389 -11.85 4.88 -57.01
C GLU A 389 -11.79 5.98 -58.09
N VAL A 390 -10.98 7.01 -57.86
CA VAL A 390 -10.96 8.23 -58.69
C VAL A 390 -9.57 8.45 -59.28
N PHE A 391 -9.50 8.84 -60.56
CA PHE A 391 -8.32 8.63 -61.41
C PHE A 391 -7.80 9.90 -62.13
N SER A 392 -8.15 11.11 -61.69
CA SER A 392 -7.54 12.35 -62.19
C SER A 392 -6.80 13.12 -61.09
N PHE A 393 -5.88 14.01 -61.48
CA PHE A 393 -5.23 14.93 -60.56
C PHE A 393 -6.26 15.75 -59.79
N ASP A 394 -7.22 16.29 -60.53
CA ASP A 394 -8.08 17.38 -60.10
C ASP A 394 -9.06 16.92 -59.02
N GLU A 395 -9.62 15.72 -59.19
CA GLU A 395 -10.59 15.16 -58.26
C GLU A 395 -9.91 14.74 -56.94
N ILE A 396 -8.73 14.11 -56.99
CA ILE A 396 -7.99 13.71 -55.79
C ILE A 396 -7.46 14.95 -55.05
N ALA A 397 -6.92 15.94 -55.80
CA ALA A 397 -6.38 17.15 -55.21
C ALA A 397 -7.48 18.08 -54.66
N ARG A 398 -8.65 18.18 -55.31
CA ARG A 398 -9.81 18.93 -54.77
C ARG A 398 -10.34 18.28 -53.48
N PHE A 399 -10.54 16.97 -53.46
CA PHE A 399 -10.98 16.26 -52.23
C PHE A 399 -9.96 16.37 -51.09
N ALA A 400 -8.66 16.25 -51.40
CA ALA A 400 -7.59 16.46 -50.43
C ALA A 400 -7.59 17.92 -49.89
N LEU A 401 -7.82 18.90 -50.76
CA LEU A 401 -7.87 20.31 -50.40
C LEU A 401 -9.08 20.62 -49.49
N GLU A 402 -10.28 20.14 -49.85
CA GLU A 402 -11.50 20.24 -49.05
C GLU A 402 -11.32 19.64 -47.65
N LEU A 403 -10.79 18.42 -47.56
CA LEU A 403 -10.46 17.79 -46.27
C LEU A 403 -9.42 18.58 -45.47
N THR A 404 -8.44 19.21 -46.12
CA THR A 404 -7.43 20.00 -45.41
C THR A 404 -8.01 21.29 -44.85
N VAL A 405 -8.89 21.95 -45.61
CA VAL A 405 -9.62 23.14 -45.18
C VAL A 405 -10.56 22.83 -44.02
N GLU A 406 -11.32 21.72 -44.09
CA GLU A 406 -12.17 21.23 -42.99
C GLU A 406 -11.35 20.88 -41.73
N PHE A 407 -10.26 20.10 -41.88
CA PHE A 407 -9.42 19.67 -40.75
C PHE A 407 -8.72 20.83 -40.02
N THR A 408 -8.39 21.91 -40.73
CA THR A 408 -7.66 23.05 -40.16
C THR A 408 -8.55 24.24 -39.79
N ASP A 409 -9.87 24.09 -39.87
CA ASP A 409 -10.83 25.18 -39.64
C ASP A 409 -10.44 26.43 -40.48
N SER A 410 -10.09 26.19 -41.75
CA SER A 410 -9.65 27.24 -42.66
C SER A 410 -10.84 27.87 -43.38
N ASP A 411 -10.83 29.19 -43.56
CA ASP A 411 -11.86 29.89 -44.32
C ASP A 411 -11.76 29.56 -45.82
N CYS A 412 -10.54 29.35 -46.33
CA CYS A 412 -10.28 28.88 -47.68
C CYS A 412 -8.90 28.20 -47.82
N GLY A 413 -8.70 27.51 -48.93
CA GLY A 413 -7.41 26.95 -49.32
C GLY A 413 -7.24 26.85 -50.83
N TYR A 414 -5.99 26.71 -51.27
CA TYR A 414 -5.61 26.46 -52.66
C TYR A 414 -4.49 25.43 -52.76
N LEU A 415 -4.44 24.72 -53.88
CA LEU A 415 -3.36 23.79 -54.23
C LEU A 415 -2.92 24.09 -55.67
N CYS A 416 -1.68 24.57 -55.79
CA CYS A 416 -1.03 24.88 -57.05
C CYS A 416 -0.05 23.77 -57.42
N ARG A 417 -0.16 23.26 -58.65
CA ARG A 417 0.78 22.31 -59.26
C ARG A 417 1.76 23.08 -60.15
N MET A 418 3.05 22.84 -59.95
CA MET A 418 4.12 23.58 -60.64
C MET A 418 4.65 22.81 -61.86
N GLY A 419 4.85 23.53 -62.96
CA GLY A 419 5.50 23.06 -64.17
C GLY A 419 7.03 22.92 -64.03
N LYS A 420 7.67 22.32 -65.04
CA LYS A 420 9.14 22.09 -65.05
C LYS A 420 9.98 23.36 -65.20
N ASP A 421 9.37 24.46 -65.60
CA ASP A 421 9.94 25.80 -65.74
C ASP A 421 9.81 26.67 -64.46
N GLY A 422 9.10 26.15 -63.45
CA GLY A 422 8.79 26.83 -62.21
C GLY A 422 7.55 27.73 -62.27
N ASN A 423 6.74 27.67 -63.33
CA ASN A 423 5.48 28.39 -63.44
C ASN A 423 4.29 27.50 -62.98
N PRO A 424 3.16 28.08 -62.53
CA PRO A 424 1.94 27.32 -62.27
C PRO A 424 1.43 26.59 -63.53
N GLU A 425 1.29 25.27 -63.44
CA GLU A 425 0.67 24.44 -64.50
C GLU A 425 -0.85 24.30 -64.27
N LYS A 426 -1.28 24.28 -63.00
CA LYS A 426 -2.70 24.24 -62.61
C LYS A 426 -2.92 24.70 -61.17
N ILE A 427 -4.03 25.37 -60.91
CA ILE A 427 -4.45 25.82 -59.56
C ILE A 427 -5.84 25.23 -59.28
N LEU A 428 -6.06 24.78 -58.04
CA LEU A 428 -7.34 24.37 -57.49
C LEU A 428 -7.57 25.16 -56.20
N TYR A 429 -8.81 25.49 -55.86
CA TYR A 429 -9.16 26.25 -54.66
C TYR A 429 -10.48 25.73 -54.06
N THR A 430 -10.73 26.07 -52.80
CA THR A 430 -12.01 25.80 -52.13
C THR A 430 -12.26 26.86 -51.04
N PRO A 431 -13.50 27.36 -50.87
CA PRO A 431 -14.68 27.08 -51.68
C PRO A 431 -14.58 27.65 -53.12
N ASP A 432 -15.21 26.98 -54.09
CA ASP A 432 -15.28 27.43 -55.50
C ASP A 432 -16.13 28.72 -55.62
N THR A 433 -15.50 29.90 -55.56
CA THR A 433 -16.14 31.20 -55.86
C THR A 433 -15.29 32.06 -56.82
N GLU A 434 -15.94 32.83 -57.70
CA GLU A 434 -15.28 33.65 -58.74
C GLU A 434 -14.35 34.73 -58.12
N ASP A 435 -14.74 35.30 -56.98
CA ASP A 435 -13.93 36.30 -56.25
C ASP A 435 -12.59 35.70 -55.75
N LEU A 436 -12.59 34.44 -55.30
CA LEU A 436 -11.36 33.77 -54.87
C LEU A 436 -10.44 33.41 -56.03
N GLU A 437 -10.98 32.97 -57.18
CA GLU A 437 -10.18 32.60 -58.35
C GLU A 437 -9.34 33.79 -58.85
N SER A 438 -9.99 34.97 -58.94
CA SER A 438 -9.35 36.23 -59.33
C SER A 438 -8.28 36.66 -58.32
N PHE A 439 -8.62 36.67 -57.03
CA PHE A 439 -7.70 37.04 -55.94
C PHE A 439 -6.48 36.11 -55.87
N ILE A 440 -6.68 34.79 -55.98
CA ILE A 440 -5.59 33.81 -55.96
C ILE A 440 -4.71 33.96 -57.20
N SER A 441 -5.30 34.16 -58.38
CA SER A 441 -4.55 34.32 -59.63
C SER A 441 -3.69 35.59 -59.65
N GLU A 442 -4.22 36.72 -59.16
CA GLU A 442 -3.47 37.98 -59.05
C GLU A 442 -2.32 37.88 -58.03
N LYS A 443 -2.53 37.15 -56.93
CA LYS A 443 -1.51 36.93 -55.90
C LYS A 443 -0.40 35.98 -56.35
N ILE A 444 -0.77 34.82 -56.93
CA ILE A 444 0.19 33.81 -57.42
C ILE A 444 0.95 34.32 -58.66
N GLY A 445 0.31 35.07 -59.56
CA GLY A 445 0.96 35.63 -60.75
C GLY A 445 2.09 36.63 -60.46
N ASN A 446 2.11 37.21 -59.27
CA ASN A 446 3.15 38.14 -58.80
C ASN A 446 4.19 37.49 -57.86
N PHE A 447 4.10 36.18 -57.59
CA PHE A 447 5.05 35.48 -56.72
C PHE A 447 6.26 34.93 -57.51
N ASP A 448 7.48 35.32 -57.11
CA ASP A 448 8.71 34.70 -57.62
C ASP A 448 9.07 33.46 -56.79
N PHE A 449 8.72 32.29 -57.32
CA PHE A 449 8.93 30.99 -56.68
C PHE A 449 10.37 30.46 -56.78
N LYS A 450 11.30 31.14 -57.47
CA LYS A 450 12.60 30.55 -57.85
C LYS A 450 13.69 30.59 -56.79
N ASP A 451 13.56 31.41 -55.73
CA ASP A 451 14.70 31.81 -54.91
C ASP A 451 14.70 31.34 -53.44
N ARG A 452 13.82 30.39 -53.05
CA ARG A 452 13.68 29.95 -51.64
C ARG A 452 14.04 28.48 -51.43
N LYS A 453 15.02 28.22 -50.53
CA LYS A 453 15.58 26.89 -50.27
C LYS A 453 14.96 26.11 -49.09
N SER A 454 14.23 26.75 -48.18
CA SER A 454 13.38 26.06 -47.20
C SER A 454 12.37 27.01 -46.51
N ASN A 455 11.47 26.39 -45.75
CA ASN A 455 10.52 26.92 -44.78
C ASN A 455 9.22 27.54 -45.34
N VAL A 456 8.12 27.06 -44.78
CA VAL A 456 6.74 27.51 -44.95
C VAL A 456 6.62 29.02 -44.77
N MET A 457 5.81 29.67 -45.62
CA MET A 457 5.54 31.09 -45.52
C MET A 457 4.29 31.32 -44.68
N ASP A 458 4.48 31.73 -43.42
CA ASP A 458 3.40 32.06 -42.49
C ASP A 458 3.29 33.58 -42.32
N THR A 459 2.11 34.13 -42.57
CA THR A 459 1.75 35.53 -42.31
C THR A 459 0.86 35.68 -41.06
N GLY A 460 0.83 34.65 -40.22
CA GLY A 460 -0.15 34.42 -39.16
C GLY A 460 -1.42 33.82 -39.73
N LYS A 461 -2.15 34.60 -40.55
CA LYS A 461 -3.48 34.23 -41.07
C LYS A 461 -3.47 33.39 -42.35
N THR A 462 -2.39 33.44 -43.12
CA THR A 462 -2.23 32.65 -44.34
C THR A 462 -0.91 31.92 -44.27
N ILE A 463 -0.95 30.62 -44.58
CA ILE A 463 0.18 29.71 -44.57
C ILE A 463 0.38 29.07 -45.95
N GLU A 464 1.62 29.03 -46.44
CA GLU A 464 1.96 28.46 -47.74
C GLU A 464 3.07 27.41 -47.62
N ILE A 465 2.78 26.20 -48.11
CA ILE A 465 3.56 24.99 -47.92
C ILE A 465 4.13 24.55 -49.27
N PRO A 466 5.41 24.89 -49.56
CA PRO A 466 6.07 24.49 -50.79
C PRO A 466 6.64 23.07 -50.68
N LEU A 467 6.15 22.15 -51.51
CA LEU A 467 6.62 20.78 -51.55
C LEU A 467 7.62 20.55 -52.69
N PHE A 468 8.81 20.09 -52.33
CA PHE A 468 9.93 19.87 -53.25
C PHE A 468 10.22 18.38 -53.46
N GLU A 469 10.39 17.95 -54.71
CA GLU A 469 10.90 16.63 -55.06
C GLU A 469 12.24 16.76 -55.79
N LYS A 470 13.30 16.10 -55.30
CA LYS A 470 14.66 16.14 -55.88
C LYS A 470 15.20 17.56 -56.15
N LYS A 471 14.83 18.53 -55.30
CA LYS A 471 15.12 19.98 -55.40
C LYS A 471 14.32 20.76 -56.46
N GLN A 472 13.31 20.17 -57.07
CA GLN A 472 12.33 20.85 -57.91
C GLN A 472 11.04 21.08 -57.09
N LEU A 473 10.48 22.30 -57.11
CA LEU A 473 9.17 22.58 -56.54
C LEU A 473 8.09 21.90 -57.41
N VAL A 474 7.17 21.14 -56.79
CA VAL A 474 6.13 20.38 -57.51
C VAL A 474 4.72 20.75 -57.10
N ILE A 475 4.50 21.10 -55.84
CA ILE A 475 3.23 21.64 -55.31
C ILE A 475 3.51 22.84 -54.41
N VAL A 476 2.60 23.81 -54.40
CA VAL A 476 2.42 24.77 -53.31
C VAL A 476 0.98 24.63 -52.81
N ALA A 477 0.80 24.32 -51.53
CA ALA A 477 -0.52 24.31 -50.88
C ALA A 477 -0.64 25.52 -49.95
N GLY A 478 -1.67 26.34 -50.14
CA GLY A 478 -1.93 27.53 -49.33
C GLY A 478 -3.23 27.42 -48.57
N PHE A 479 -3.24 27.83 -47.30
CA PHE A 479 -4.44 27.84 -46.45
C PHE A 479 -4.57 29.19 -45.76
N SER A 480 -5.79 29.70 -45.64
CA SER A 480 -6.02 31.01 -45.02
C SER A 480 -7.23 30.97 -44.10
N ARG A 481 -7.07 31.58 -42.92
CA ARG A 481 -8.15 31.67 -41.93
C ARG A 481 -8.06 32.92 -41.06
N ASN A 482 -9.15 33.27 -40.39
CA ASN A 482 -9.26 34.49 -39.61
C ASN A 482 -8.40 34.51 -38.32
N VAL A 483 -7.93 33.35 -37.85
CA VAL A 483 -7.10 33.14 -36.64
C VAL A 483 -5.72 32.60 -37.04
N ALA A 484 -4.66 32.99 -36.33
CA ALA A 484 -3.32 32.56 -36.66
C ALA A 484 -3.13 31.03 -36.56
N PHE A 485 -2.28 30.45 -37.42
CA PHE A 485 -1.86 29.05 -37.30
C PHE A 485 -0.86 28.87 -36.14
N LYS A 486 -1.02 27.79 -35.36
CA LYS A 486 -0.06 27.37 -34.33
C LYS A 486 1.00 26.50 -34.96
N GLU A 487 2.26 26.61 -34.52
CA GLU A 487 3.41 25.81 -35.01
C GLU A 487 3.13 24.29 -35.13
N MET A 488 2.34 23.74 -34.21
CA MET A 488 1.93 22.33 -34.25
C MET A 488 0.92 22.01 -35.38
N GLU A 489 0.02 22.94 -35.71
CA GLU A 489 -0.87 22.84 -36.89
C GLU A 489 -0.05 22.96 -38.18
N ILE A 490 0.97 23.83 -38.21
CA ILE A 490 1.92 23.97 -39.34
C ILE A 490 2.62 22.64 -39.64
N ASN A 491 3.24 22.03 -38.63
CA ASN A 491 3.93 20.75 -38.77
C ASN A 491 2.99 19.61 -39.21
N GLN A 492 1.73 19.63 -38.79
CA GLN A 492 0.72 18.65 -39.23
C GLN A 492 0.26 18.88 -40.67
N LEU A 493 0.11 20.14 -41.08
CA LEU A 493 -0.19 20.52 -42.45
C LEU A 493 0.95 20.15 -43.42
N GLU A 494 2.21 20.40 -43.06
CA GLU A 494 3.38 19.98 -43.87
C GLU A 494 3.36 18.48 -44.16
N LEU A 495 3.20 17.68 -43.10
CA LEU A 495 3.11 16.22 -43.21
C LEU A 495 1.89 15.78 -44.03
N PHE A 496 0.74 16.43 -43.87
CA PHE A 496 -0.46 16.07 -44.62
C PHE A 496 -0.35 16.39 -46.11
N VAL A 497 0.21 17.55 -46.48
CA VAL A 497 0.48 17.92 -47.88
C VAL A 497 1.48 16.93 -48.52
N GLN A 498 2.45 16.44 -47.74
CA GLN A 498 3.40 15.42 -48.19
C GLN A 498 2.76 14.03 -48.38
N ASP A 499 1.89 13.60 -47.46
CA ASP A 499 1.14 12.34 -47.58
C ASP A 499 0.14 12.39 -48.75
N ILE A 500 -0.52 13.54 -48.96
CA ILE A 500 -1.41 13.81 -50.11
C ILE A 500 -0.64 13.69 -51.44
N TRP A 501 0.50 14.38 -51.59
CA TRP A 501 1.29 14.31 -52.82
C TRP A 501 1.77 12.89 -53.12
N THR A 502 2.21 12.17 -52.08
CA THR A 502 2.64 10.77 -52.19
C THR A 502 1.49 9.88 -52.68
N THR A 503 0.27 10.10 -52.18
CA THR A 503 -0.94 9.37 -52.57
C THR A 503 -1.37 9.68 -54.01
N ILE A 504 -1.40 10.97 -54.41
CA ILE A 504 -1.69 11.40 -55.79
C ILE A 504 -0.72 10.75 -56.77
N LYS A 505 0.59 10.79 -56.47
CA LYS A 505 1.64 10.21 -57.29
C LYS A 505 1.49 8.70 -57.47
N HIS A 506 1.10 7.99 -56.42
CA HIS A 506 0.81 6.55 -56.47
C HIS A 506 -0.34 6.25 -57.44
N LYS A 507 -1.51 6.88 -57.24
CA LYS A 507 -2.72 6.66 -58.05
C LYS A 507 -2.52 7.06 -59.53
N MET A 508 -1.71 8.08 -59.81
CA MET A 508 -1.35 8.47 -61.18
C MET A 508 -0.49 7.44 -61.90
N ALA A 509 0.52 6.88 -61.22
CA ALA A 509 1.39 5.86 -61.79
C ALA A 509 0.61 4.57 -62.09
N GLU A 510 -0.30 4.21 -61.20
CA GLU A 510 -1.21 3.06 -61.30
C GLU A 510 -2.10 3.14 -62.57
N LYS A 511 -2.64 4.32 -62.89
CA LYS A 511 -3.48 4.52 -64.09
C LYS A 511 -2.69 4.36 -65.39
N SER A 512 -1.50 4.97 -65.51
CA SER A 512 -0.72 4.97 -66.75
C SER A 512 -0.14 3.60 -67.10
N LEU A 513 -0.03 2.69 -66.13
CA LEU A 513 0.38 1.30 -66.35
C LEU A 513 -0.73 0.50 -67.05
N ARG A 514 -1.98 0.69 -66.59
CA ARG A 514 -3.18 -0.07 -66.99
C ARG A 514 -3.52 0.03 -68.48
N ASP A 515 -3.35 1.21 -69.10
CA ASP A 515 -3.64 1.42 -70.53
C ASP A 515 -2.62 0.72 -71.46
N SER A 516 -1.40 0.48 -71.00
CA SER A 516 -0.35 -0.18 -71.79
C SER A 516 -0.47 -1.70 -71.80
N GLU A 517 -1.10 -2.31 -70.79
CA GLU A 517 -1.25 -3.77 -70.67
C GLU A 517 -2.18 -4.35 -71.75
N ILE A 518 -3.24 -3.62 -72.11
CA ILE A 518 -4.35 -4.14 -72.94
C ILE A 518 -3.92 -4.48 -74.37
N LYS A 519 -3.03 -3.70 -75.00
CA LYS A 519 -2.62 -3.93 -76.41
C LYS A 519 -1.74 -5.16 -76.60
N TYR A 520 -0.90 -5.49 -75.62
CA TYR A 520 -0.01 -6.66 -75.69
C TYR A 520 -0.72 -7.97 -75.31
N SER A 521 -1.88 -7.90 -74.64
CA SER A 521 -2.63 -9.05 -74.16
C SER A 521 -3.23 -9.95 -75.27
N SER A 522 -3.60 -9.41 -76.43
CA SER A 522 -4.40 -10.16 -77.42
C SER A 522 -3.63 -11.09 -78.39
N LEU A 523 -2.39 -10.74 -78.76
CA LEU A 523 -1.56 -11.57 -79.64
C LEU A 523 -1.04 -12.84 -78.95
N VAL A 524 -0.90 -12.79 -77.63
CA VAL A 524 -0.37 -13.90 -76.85
C VAL A 524 -1.52 -14.88 -76.47
N GLU A 525 -2.78 -14.42 -76.43
CA GLU A 525 -3.97 -15.22 -76.06
C GLU A 525 -4.28 -16.43 -76.98
N ASN A 526 -3.98 -16.39 -78.28
CA ASN A 526 -4.52 -17.36 -79.27
C ASN A 526 -3.46 -18.30 -79.93
N GLY A 527 -2.52 -18.83 -79.14
CA GLY A 527 -1.41 -19.67 -79.64
C GLY A 527 -1.62 -21.19 -79.50
N ASN A 528 -1.06 -21.99 -80.41
CA ASN A 528 -1.14 -23.47 -80.40
C ASN A 528 -0.35 -24.16 -79.28
N ASP A 529 0.74 -23.55 -78.80
CA ASP A 529 1.37 -23.96 -77.56
C ASP A 529 0.67 -23.26 -76.40
N ALA A 530 0.70 -23.88 -75.23
CA ALA A 530 0.40 -23.18 -74.00
C ALA A 530 1.53 -22.16 -73.75
N ILE A 531 1.23 -20.88 -73.98
CA ILE A 531 2.20 -19.79 -73.98
C ILE A 531 1.98 -18.92 -72.75
N VAL A 532 3.09 -18.70 -72.07
CA VAL A 532 3.11 -18.16 -70.72
C VAL A 532 4.26 -17.17 -70.62
N VAL A 533 4.00 -15.98 -70.09
CA VAL A 533 5.08 -15.02 -69.78
C VAL A 533 5.35 -15.10 -68.29
N ILE A 534 6.56 -15.55 -67.96
CA ILE A 534 6.99 -15.99 -66.63
C ILE A 534 8.17 -15.13 -66.15
N GLN A 535 7.91 -14.22 -65.22
CA GLN A 535 8.92 -13.27 -64.76
C GLN A 535 8.58 -12.69 -63.38
N ASP A 536 9.62 -12.44 -62.57
CA ASP A 536 9.65 -12.52 -61.10
C ASP A 536 8.95 -13.79 -60.51
N GLY A 537 8.37 -14.67 -61.36
CA GLY A 537 7.96 -16.07 -61.11
C GLY A 537 6.63 -16.54 -61.72
N LYS A 538 5.72 -15.64 -62.13
CA LYS A 538 4.27 -15.93 -62.37
C LYS A 538 3.83 -15.79 -63.82
N LEU A 539 2.61 -16.23 -64.17
CA LEU A 539 1.91 -15.89 -65.41
C LEU A 539 1.57 -14.40 -65.43
N LYS A 540 2.57 -13.60 -65.78
CA LYS A 540 2.33 -12.24 -66.21
C LYS A 540 1.48 -12.19 -67.48
N PHE A 541 1.55 -13.27 -68.26
CA PHE A 541 0.61 -13.57 -69.31
C PHE A 541 0.28 -15.07 -69.34
N ALA A 542 -0.97 -15.42 -69.62
CA ALA A 542 -1.46 -16.79 -69.85
C ALA A 542 -2.39 -16.79 -71.06
N ASN A 543 -2.32 -17.82 -71.91
CA ASN A 543 -3.13 -17.91 -73.12
C ASN A 543 -4.25 -18.96 -73.04
N SER A 544 -5.26 -18.83 -73.90
CA SER A 544 -6.43 -19.72 -74.02
C SER A 544 -6.09 -21.20 -74.06
N MET A 545 -5.05 -21.57 -74.81
CA MET A 545 -4.57 -22.94 -74.86
C MET A 545 -4.08 -23.46 -73.50
N PHE A 546 -3.37 -22.62 -72.75
CA PHE A 546 -2.95 -22.94 -71.41
C PHE A 546 -4.11 -22.89 -70.40
N CYS A 547 -5.19 -22.12 -70.65
CA CYS A 547 -6.48 -22.19 -69.93
C CYS A 547 -7.17 -23.55 -70.16
N GLU A 548 -7.20 -24.03 -71.40
CA GLU A 548 -7.83 -25.29 -71.81
C GLU A 548 -7.06 -26.54 -71.33
N PHE A 549 -5.73 -26.54 -71.43
CA PHE A 549 -4.89 -27.60 -70.85
C PHE A 549 -5.14 -27.81 -69.36
N VAL A 550 -5.69 -26.78 -68.70
CA VAL A 550 -6.09 -26.83 -67.30
C VAL A 550 -7.59 -26.66 -67.09
N GLY A 551 -8.39 -26.85 -68.13
CA GLY A 551 -9.86 -26.85 -68.11
C GLY A 551 -10.51 -25.62 -67.44
N ASN A 552 -9.76 -24.52 -67.31
CA ASN A 552 -10.12 -23.28 -66.63
C ASN A 552 -10.35 -22.14 -67.61
N ASP A 553 -10.82 -21.01 -67.09
CA ASP A 553 -11.16 -19.82 -67.85
C ASP A 553 -10.04 -18.76 -67.75
N CYS A 554 -9.79 -17.94 -68.76
CA CYS A 554 -8.52 -17.20 -68.85
C CYS A 554 -8.35 -16.06 -67.83
N ASP A 555 -9.43 -15.37 -67.47
CA ASP A 555 -9.41 -14.43 -66.34
C ASP A 555 -9.19 -15.15 -65.00
N SER A 556 -9.57 -16.43 -64.92
CA SER A 556 -9.24 -17.32 -63.81
C SER A 556 -7.83 -17.94 -63.92
N ILE A 557 -7.06 -17.66 -64.98
CA ILE A 557 -5.71 -18.21 -65.19
C ILE A 557 -4.57 -17.23 -65.56
N LEU A 558 -4.81 -15.92 -65.62
CA LEU A 558 -3.78 -14.86 -65.65
C LEU A 558 -3.38 -14.43 -64.21
N TYR A 559 -2.11 -14.12 -63.95
CA TYR A 559 -1.46 -13.77 -62.65
C TYR A 559 -1.60 -14.73 -61.46
N THR A 560 -2.66 -15.54 -61.42
CA THR A 560 -2.57 -16.92 -60.92
C THR A 560 -1.31 -17.53 -61.48
N ASP A 561 -0.63 -18.33 -60.66
CA ASP A 561 0.80 -18.41 -60.88
C ASP A 561 1.06 -19.14 -62.21
N PHE A 562 2.20 -18.86 -62.84
CA PHE A 562 2.95 -19.94 -63.49
C PHE A 562 3.56 -20.79 -62.36
N ARG A 563 2.65 -21.22 -61.47
CA ARG A 563 2.61 -22.21 -60.41
C ARG A 563 1.16 -22.63 -59.99
N ASN A 564 0.09 -22.29 -60.75
CA ASN A 564 -1.30 -22.84 -60.63
C ASN A 564 -1.62 -24.04 -61.57
N TYR A 565 -1.05 -24.04 -62.78
CA TYR A 565 -1.47 -24.94 -63.87
C TYR A 565 -0.47 -26.03 -64.34
N VAL A 566 0.44 -26.59 -63.50
CA VAL A 566 1.54 -27.61 -63.66
C VAL A 566 1.71 -28.40 -62.37
N ALA A 567 1.84 -29.73 -62.40
CA ALA A 567 2.20 -30.39 -61.15
C ALA A 567 3.51 -29.81 -60.61
N GLU A 568 3.37 -29.26 -59.43
CA GLU A 568 4.03 -28.01 -59.06
C GLU A 568 5.48 -28.20 -58.59
N GLU A 569 5.83 -29.47 -58.41
CA GLU A 569 7.18 -30.01 -58.44
C GLU A 569 8.09 -29.46 -59.56
N TYR A 570 7.54 -28.82 -60.60
CA TYR A 570 8.34 -28.45 -61.76
C TYR A 570 8.37 -27.00 -62.25
N ARG A 571 7.32 -26.17 -62.16
CA ARG A 571 7.47 -24.78 -62.67
C ARG A 571 8.44 -23.92 -61.85
N ARG A 572 8.96 -24.47 -60.75
CA ARG A 572 10.12 -23.98 -59.98
C ARG A 572 11.48 -24.34 -60.62
N MET A 573 11.59 -25.50 -61.29
CA MET A 573 12.74 -25.84 -62.16
C MET A 573 12.75 -24.89 -63.36
N VAL A 574 11.59 -24.73 -64.00
CA VAL A 574 11.39 -23.72 -65.04
C VAL A 574 11.73 -22.35 -64.51
N ALA A 575 11.24 -21.90 -63.35
CA ALA A 575 11.63 -20.62 -62.77
C ALA A 575 13.16 -20.44 -62.64
N LYS A 576 13.93 -21.48 -62.28
CA LYS A 576 15.40 -21.39 -62.24
C LYS A 576 16.02 -21.30 -63.63
N LYS A 577 15.62 -22.15 -64.57
CA LYS A 577 16.16 -22.12 -65.94
C LYS A 577 15.75 -20.83 -66.66
N ASN A 578 14.49 -20.41 -66.53
CA ASN A 578 13.99 -19.07 -66.83
C ASN A 578 14.98 -18.01 -66.37
N GLN A 579 15.34 -18.02 -65.08
CA GLN A 579 16.25 -17.05 -64.49
C GLN A 579 17.71 -17.18 -65.00
N GLN A 580 18.15 -18.35 -65.46
CA GLN A 580 19.46 -18.53 -66.10
C GLN A 580 19.50 -17.99 -67.53
N TYR A 581 18.50 -18.30 -68.36
CA TYR A 581 18.38 -17.69 -69.68
C TYR A 581 18.40 -16.16 -69.52
N ILE A 582 17.60 -15.65 -68.56
CA ILE A 582 17.46 -14.23 -68.21
C ILE A 582 18.79 -13.52 -68.02
N GLN A 583 19.78 -14.17 -67.40
CA GLN A 583 21.10 -13.59 -67.14
C GLN A 583 22.08 -13.78 -68.28
N GLN A 584 22.06 -14.93 -68.97
CA GLN A 584 23.07 -15.25 -69.98
C GLN A 584 22.88 -14.45 -71.28
N LYS A 585 21.70 -13.84 -71.50
CA LYS A 585 21.31 -13.14 -72.74
C LYS A 585 21.45 -13.98 -74.03
N GLU A 586 21.67 -15.28 -73.88
CA GLU A 586 21.76 -16.26 -74.96
C GLU A 586 20.52 -17.15 -74.96
N MET A 587 20.10 -17.50 -76.17
CA MET A 587 19.00 -18.41 -76.46
C MET A 587 19.46 -19.88 -76.26
N SER A 588 19.61 -20.29 -75.01
CA SER A 588 19.98 -21.67 -74.69
C SER A 588 18.82 -22.64 -74.97
N HIS A 589 19.13 -23.77 -75.60
CA HIS A 589 18.16 -24.72 -76.16
C HIS A 589 17.70 -25.80 -75.16
N SER A 590 17.68 -25.48 -73.86
CA SER A 590 17.34 -26.47 -72.84
C SER A 590 15.82 -26.68 -72.75
N ARG A 591 15.40 -27.94 -72.76
CA ARG A 591 14.00 -28.33 -72.52
C ARG A 591 13.82 -28.81 -71.08
N ASP A 592 12.62 -28.61 -70.57
CA ASP A 592 12.22 -28.83 -69.18
C ASP A 592 10.97 -29.70 -69.11
N GLU A 593 11.12 -30.98 -68.75
CA GLU A 593 9.96 -31.78 -68.39
C GLU A 593 9.35 -31.22 -67.10
N ILE A 594 8.11 -30.76 -67.23
CA ILE A 594 7.22 -30.29 -66.17
C ILE A 594 5.88 -31.10 -66.17
N GLU A 595 4.80 -30.58 -65.58
CA GLU A 595 3.42 -31.13 -65.69
C GLU A 595 2.39 -30.00 -65.97
N LEU A 596 1.07 -30.22 -65.95
CA LEU A 596 -0.06 -29.28 -66.00
C LEU A 596 -1.04 -29.66 -64.85
N VAL A 597 -1.96 -28.79 -64.38
CA VAL A 597 -2.97 -29.15 -63.35
C VAL A 597 -4.30 -28.48 -63.62
N THR A 598 -5.34 -29.29 -63.76
CA THR A 598 -6.64 -28.87 -64.29
C THR A 598 -7.67 -28.47 -63.25
N LYS A 599 -8.74 -27.78 -63.69
CA LYS A 599 -9.93 -27.36 -62.92
C LYS A 599 -10.64 -28.50 -62.19
N LYS A 600 -10.53 -29.72 -62.71
CA LYS A 600 -11.09 -30.94 -62.11
C LYS A 600 -10.11 -31.65 -61.15
N GLY A 601 -8.91 -31.08 -60.95
CA GLY A 601 -7.87 -31.56 -60.04
C GLY A 601 -6.79 -32.44 -60.68
N ASN A 602 -6.95 -32.86 -61.94
CA ASN A 602 -6.03 -33.80 -62.57
C ASN A 602 -4.68 -33.13 -62.88
N LYS A 603 -3.58 -33.77 -62.46
CA LYS A 603 -2.19 -33.47 -62.84
C LYS A 603 -1.88 -34.11 -64.21
N ILE A 604 -1.06 -33.46 -65.05
CA ILE A 604 -0.90 -33.74 -66.49
C ILE A 604 0.58 -33.52 -66.89
N PRO A 605 1.53 -34.46 -66.79
CA PRO A 605 2.93 -34.23 -67.23
C PRO A 605 3.11 -33.48 -68.57
N VAL A 606 4.01 -32.49 -68.74
CA VAL A 606 4.23 -31.66 -69.96
C VAL A 606 5.69 -31.18 -70.14
N MET A 607 6.21 -31.06 -71.34
CA MET A 607 7.53 -30.49 -71.70
C MET A 607 7.49 -28.96 -71.84
N VAL A 608 8.58 -28.26 -71.51
CA VAL A 608 8.71 -26.79 -71.64
C VAL A 608 9.98 -26.35 -72.36
N SER A 609 9.86 -25.34 -73.21
CA SER A 609 10.95 -24.62 -73.88
C SER A 609 10.82 -23.12 -73.63
N THR A 610 11.95 -22.43 -73.49
CA THR A 610 12.01 -21.18 -72.70
C THR A 610 12.98 -20.17 -73.29
N SER A 611 12.55 -18.92 -73.45
CA SER A 611 13.32 -17.84 -74.08
C SER A 611 13.15 -16.50 -73.37
N VAL A 612 14.12 -15.61 -73.54
CA VAL A 612 14.21 -14.37 -72.76
C VAL A 612 13.75 -13.19 -73.60
N ILE A 613 12.65 -12.64 -73.17
CA ILE A 613 12.13 -11.33 -73.58
C ILE A 613 12.42 -10.33 -72.45
N ASP A 614 12.03 -9.08 -72.63
CA ASP A 614 11.92 -8.11 -71.54
C ASP A 614 10.43 -7.85 -71.29
N HIS A 615 10.01 -7.93 -70.04
CA HIS A 615 8.64 -7.71 -69.60
C HIS A 615 8.72 -6.89 -68.32
N GLU A 616 7.87 -5.88 -68.11
CA GLU A 616 7.92 -5.03 -66.89
C GLU A 616 9.33 -4.53 -66.47
N GLY A 617 10.22 -4.25 -67.44
CA GLY A 617 11.54 -3.67 -67.18
C GLY A 617 12.56 -4.63 -66.54
N LYS A 618 12.34 -5.94 -66.67
CA LYS A 618 13.34 -6.96 -66.36
C LYS A 618 13.31 -8.04 -67.43
N PRO A 619 14.46 -8.65 -67.75
CA PRO A 619 14.50 -9.90 -68.49
C PRO A 619 13.52 -10.92 -67.89
N ALA A 620 12.74 -11.52 -68.78
CA ALA A 620 11.49 -12.22 -68.53
C ALA A 620 11.40 -13.44 -69.42
N VAL A 621 10.81 -14.54 -68.94
CA VAL A 621 10.81 -15.77 -69.73
C VAL A 621 9.45 -16.09 -70.30
N MET A 622 9.37 -15.92 -71.61
CA MET A 622 8.34 -16.53 -72.41
C MET A 622 8.62 -18.04 -72.46
N ALA A 623 7.69 -18.86 -71.99
CA ALA A 623 7.75 -20.30 -72.18
C ALA A 623 6.64 -20.81 -73.08
N PHE A 624 6.99 -21.88 -73.77
CA PHE A 624 6.14 -22.69 -74.64
C PHE A 624 6.05 -24.06 -73.97
N ILE A 625 4.82 -24.56 -73.79
CA ILE A 625 4.53 -25.73 -72.96
C ILE A 625 3.69 -26.75 -73.77
N SER A 626 4.05 -28.03 -73.72
CA SER A 626 3.47 -29.10 -74.56
C SER A 626 3.33 -30.43 -73.79
N ASP A 627 2.17 -31.09 -73.82
CA ASP A 627 1.84 -32.26 -72.96
C ASP A 627 2.73 -33.53 -73.16
N ILE A 628 3.03 -34.24 -72.05
CA ILE A 628 3.78 -35.52 -71.91
C ILE A 628 3.17 -36.49 -70.86
N THR A 629 1.86 -36.44 -70.58
CA THR A 629 1.16 -37.01 -69.40
C THR A 629 1.45 -38.49 -69.05
N GLN A 630 1.93 -39.29 -70.00
CA GLN A 630 2.32 -40.68 -69.75
C GLN A 630 3.63 -40.87 -68.97
N GLN A 631 4.41 -39.81 -68.71
CA GLN A 631 5.84 -39.97 -68.37
C GLN A 631 6.19 -39.99 -66.87
N LYS A 632 5.35 -39.44 -65.98
CA LYS A 632 5.81 -38.93 -64.68
C LYS A 632 5.13 -39.45 -63.40
N GLU A 633 4.09 -40.27 -63.54
CA GLU A 633 3.45 -40.98 -62.41
C GLU A 633 4.44 -41.84 -61.58
N LYS A 634 5.63 -42.13 -62.13
CA LYS A 634 6.69 -42.91 -61.48
C LYS A 634 7.61 -42.12 -60.52
N GLU A 635 7.63 -40.79 -60.56
CA GLU A 635 8.66 -39.99 -59.85
C GLU A 635 8.13 -39.22 -58.63
N ASN A 636 6.89 -38.74 -58.71
CA ASN A 636 6.20 -37.89 -57.70
C ASN A 636 6.28 -38.44 -56.25
N LYS A 637 6.14 -39.77 -56.11
CA LYS A 637 5.88 -40.44 -54.81
C LYS A 637 7.06 -40.38 -53.83
N LEU A 638 8.27 -40.11 -54.30
CA LEU A 638 9.48 -40.05 -53.47
C LEU A 638 9.71 -38.67 -52.83
N LEU A 639 9.15 -37.60 -53.42
CA LEU A 639 9.46 -36.21 -53.06
C LEU A 639 8.51 -35.61 -52.02
N GLU A 640 7.24 -36.04 -51.97
CA GLU A 640 6.25 -35.52 -51.01
C GLU A 640 6.61 -35.88 -49.55
N THR A 641 7.00 -37.13 -49.29
CA THR A 641 7.46 -37.59 -47.97
C THR A 641 8.59 -36.69 -47.43
N PHE A 642 9.54 -36.30 -48.28
CA PHE A 642 10.68 -35.47 -47.89
C PHE A 642 10.33 -34.01 -47.59
N LYS A 643 9.25 -33.47 -48.21
CA LYS A 643 8.75 -32.12 -47.93
C LYS A 643 7.91 -32.07 -46.64
N VAL A 644 7.03 -33.04 -46.44
CA VAL A 644 6.19 -33.13 -45.24
C VAL A 644 7.07 -33.28 -44.00
N LEU A 645 8.09 -34.14 -44.04
CA LEU A 645 9.09 -34.25 -42.97
C LEU A 645 9.78 -32.92 -42.65
N LYS A 646 10.20 -32.14 -43.65
CA LYS A 646 10.85 -30.83 -43.42
C LYS A 646 9.92 -29.76 -42.84
N VAL A 647 8.66 -29.73 -43.24
CA VAL A 647 7.67 -28.79 -42.69
C VAL A 647 7.30 -29.20 -41.26
N LEU A 648 7.10 -30.50 -40.99
CA LEU A 648 6.90 -31.01 -39.63
C LEU A 648 8.08 -30.66 -38.72
N GLN A 649 9.32 -30.96 -39.13
CA GLN A 649 10.53 -30.57 -38.38
C GLN A 649 10.58 -29.06 -38.08
N SER A 650 10.25 -28.21 -39.07
CA SER A 650 10.26 -26.76 -38.86
C SER A 650 9.15 -26.27 -37.93
N VAL A 651 7.92 -26.76 -38.09
CA VAL A 651 6.76 -26.37 -37.27
C VAL A 651 6.97 -26.83 -35.83
N ILE A 652 7.40 -28.07 -35.63
CA ILE A 652 7.72 -28.64 -34.32
C ILE A 652 8.81 -27.80 -33.63
N ARG A 653 9.90 -27.45 -34.34
CA ARG A 653 10.97 -26.62 -33.76
C ARG A 653 10.53 -25.22 -33.34
N THR A 654 9.57 -24.61 -34.04
CA THR A 654 9.03 -23.29 -33.67
C THR A 654 7.84 -23.35 -32.70
N SER A 655 7.34 -24.55 -32.42
CA SER A 655 6.22 -24.78 -31.50
C SER A 655 6.70 -24.74 -30.04
N PRO A 656 5.88 -24.25 -29.09
CA PRO A 656 6.12 -24.48 -27.65
C PRO A 656 5.83 -25.94 -27.22
N ALA A 657 5.25 -26.76 -28.10
CA ALA A 657 4.99 -28.18 -27.85
C ALA A 657 6.16 -29.06 -28.33
N ILE A 658 6.80 -29.77 -27.41
CA ILE A 658 7.86 -30.74 -27.70
C ILE A 658 7.21 -32.07 -28.06
N VAL A 659 7.59 -32.67 -29.18
CA VAL A 659 7.09 -33.98 -29.64
C VAL A 659 8.04 -35.07 -29.20
N PHE A 660 7.51 -36.20 -28.74
CA PHE A 660 8.30 -37.33 -28.24
C PHE A 660 7.82 -38.71 -28.71
N PHE A 661 8.76 -39.65 -28.71
CA PHE A 661 8.54 -41.09 -28.81
C PHE A 661 9.48 -41.79 -27.81
N TRP A 662 8.91 -42.44 -26.80
CA TRP A 662 9.64 -43.13 -25.72
C TRP A 662 9.49 -44.65 -25.85
N ALA A 663 10.60 -45.37 -25.60
CA ALA A 663 10.58 -46.82 -25.48
C ALA A 663 9.83 -47.25 -24.19
N PRO A 664 9.15 -48.41 -24.19
CA PRO A 664 8.42 -48.94 -23.04
C PRO A 664 9.34 -49.69 -22.06
N GLU A 665 10.50 -49.09 -21.77
CA GLU A 665 11.51 -49.59 -20.84
C GLU A 665 11.59 -48.67 -19.60
N GLU A 666 12.33 -49.11 -18.57
CA GLU A 666 12.51 -48.38 -17.31
C GLU A 666 13.06 -46.96 -17.55
N ASP A 667 12.47 -45.97 -16.88
CA ASP A 667 12.75 -44.52 -17.00
C ASP A 667 12.68 -43.92 -18.42
N TRP A 668 11.97 -44.59 -19.34
CA TRP A 668 11.61 -44.12 -20.68
C TRP A 668 12.82 -43.66 -21.53
N PRO A 669 13.59 -44.60 -22.09
CA PRO A 669 14.60 -44.29 -23.09
C PRO A 669 14.02 -43.54 -24.28
N VAL A 670 14.75 -42.54 -24.75
CA VAL A 670 14.28 -41.62 -25.78
C VAL A 670 14.63 -42.12 -27.18
N GLU A 671 13.64 -42.62 -27.90
CA GLU A 671 13.79 -42.97 -29.33
C GLU A 671 13.78 -41.72 -30.21
N PHE A 672 12.90 -40.76 -29.89
CA PHE A 672 12.86 -39.45 -30.53
C PHE A 672 12.39 -38.37 -29.56
N VAL A 673 13.06 -37.22 -29.60
CA VAL A 673 12.55 -35.95 -29.05
C VAL A 673 12.88 -34.82 -30.02
N SER A 674 12.00 -33.84 -30.14
CA SER A 674 12.18 -32.73 -31.07
C SER A 674 13.16 -31.65 -30.59
N GLU A 675 13.82 -30.97 -31.54
CA GLU A 675 14.86 -29.94 -31.31
C GLU A 675 14.46 -28.84 -30.32
N ASN A 676 13.17 -28.49 -30.19
CA ASN A 676 12.69 -27.49 -29.24
C ASN A 676 12.78 -27.91 -27.75
N ILE A 677 13.22 -29.12 -27.44
CA ILE A 677 13.70 -29.52 -26.10
C ILE A 677 14.86 -28.63 -25.61
N GLU A 678 15.60 -27.98 -26.53
CA GLU A 678 16.60 -26.95 -26.22
C GLU A 678 16.05 -25.76 -25.43
N ASN A 679 14.74 -25.54 -25.43
CA ASN A 679 14.10 -24.54 -24.56
C ASN A 679 14.25 -24.87 -23.06
N PHE A 680 14.42 -26.15 -22.70
CA PHE A 680 14.79 -26.61 -21.35
C PHE A 680 16.32 -26.80 -21.18
N GLY A 681 17.10 -26.37 -22.18
CA GLY A 681 18.57 -26.36 -22.16
C GLY A 681 19.27 -27.66 -22.57
N TYR A 682 18.53 -28.74 -22.80
CA TYR A 682 19.05 -30.03 -23.26
C TYR A 682 19.01 -30.14 -24.78
N ARG A 683 19.96 -30.84 -25.39
CA ARG A 683 19.91 -31.15 -26.83
C ARG A 683 19.23 -32.48 -27.09
N ALA A 684 18.51 -32.57 -28.21
CA ALA A 684 17.88 -33.82 -28.63
C ALA A 684 18.89 -34.99 -28.81
N GLU A 685 20.16 -34.70 -29.15
CA GLU A 685 21.19 -35.73 -29.27
C GLU A 685 21.64 -36.30 -27.90
N GLU A 686 21.45 -35.58 -26.79
CA GLU A 686 21.81 -36.08 -25.46
C GLU A 686 20.89 -37.22 -25.03
N PHE A 687 19.61 -37.11 -25.38
CA PHE A 687 18.61 -38.14 -25.16
C PHE A 687 18.72 -39.30 -26.16
N THR A 688 18.67 -39.01 -27.46
CA THR A 688 18.69 -40.03 -28.54
C THR A 688 20.02 -40.81 -28.67
N SER A 689 21.09 -40.37 -27.99
CA SER A 689 22.33 -41.15 -27.87
C SER A 689 22.39 -42.06 -26.64
N GLY A 690 21.31 -42.14 -25.84
CA GLY A 690 21.24 -42.96 -24.62
C GLY A 690 22.13 -42.46 -23.48
N LYS A 691 22.56 -41.19 -23.51
CA LYS A 691 23.33 -40.58 -22.39
C LYS A 691 22.44 -40.02 -21.29
N LEU A 692 21.16 -39.84 -21.58
CA LEU A 692 20.14 -39.27 -20.72
C LEU A 692 18.81 -39.95 -21.09
N GLN A 693 18.13 -40.56 -20.12
CA GLN A 693 16.77 -41.06 -20.28
C GLN A 693 15.78 -39.91 -20.03
N TYR A 694 14.49 -40.10 -20.33
CA TYR A 694 13.52 -39.04 -20.04
C TYR A 694 13.26 -38.93 -18.52
N GLY A 695 13.25 -40.05 -17.80
CA GLY A 695 13.14 -40.09 -16.33
C GLY A 695 14.21 -39.27 -15.60
N ASP A 696 15.44 -39.19 -16.15
CA ASP A 696 16.55 -38.40 -15.57
C ASP A 696 16.24 -36.90 -15.41
N ILE A 697 15.33 -36.36 -16.23
CA ILE A 697 14.92 -34.95 -16.16
C ILE A 697 13.59 -34.73 -15.44
N ILE A 698 12.85 -35.79 -15.11
CA ILE A 698 11.65 -35.69 -14.28
C ILE A 698 12.09 -35.34 -12.85
N HIS A 699 11.36 -34.43 -12.20
CA HIS A 699 11.65 -34.06 -10.82
C HIS A 699 11.54 -35.30 -9.92
N PRO A 700 12.54 -35.66 -9.08
CA PRO A 700 12.57 -36.94 -8.38
C PRO A 700 11.36 -37.28 -7.51
N SER A 701 10.65 -36.27 -6.99
CA SER A 701 9.40 -36.45 -6.23
C SER A 701 8.19 -36.85 -7.08
N ASP A 702 8.27 -36.69 -8.40
CA ASP A 702 7.16 -36.87 -9.34
C ASP A 702 7.37 -38.14 -10.20
N LEU A 703 8.59 -38.68 -10.25
CA LEU A 703 8.97 -39.85 -11.05
C LEU A 703 8.08 -41.08 -10.74
N GLU A 704 7.92 -41.42 -9.46
CA GLU A 704 7.05 -42.51 -8.99
C GLU A 704 5.57 -42.28 -9.38
N TYR A 705 5.10 -41.03 -9.33
CA TYR A 705 3.74 -40.68 -9.72
C TYR A 705 3.52 -40.86 -11.24
N VAL A 706 4.50 -40.48 -12.07
CA VAL A 706 4.45 -40.70 -13.53
C VAL A 706 4.44 -42.20 -13.86
N HIS A 707 5.31 -42.98 -13.22
CA HIS A 707 5.34 -44.45 -13.34
C HIS A 707 3.97 -45.07 -13.03
N GLN A 708 3.40 -44.78 -11.85
CA GLN A 708 2.09 -45.30 -11.44
C GLN A 708 0.95 -44.86 -12.37
N LYS A 709 1.00 -43.63 -12.90
CA LYS A 709 0.00 -43.13 -13.85
C LYS A 709 0.04 -43.84 -15.19
N LEU A 710 1.23 -43.97 -15.80
CA LEU A 710 1.37 -44.61 -17.10
C LEU A 710 1.07 -46.11 -17.03
N ALA A 711 1.52 -46.80 -15.98
CA ALA A 711 1.14 -48.19 -15.71
C ALA A 711 -0.39 -48.34 -15.63
N LYS A 712 -1.06 -47.47 -14.86
CA LYS A 712 -2.52 -47.48 -14.74
C LYS A 712 -3.23 -47.26 -16.09
N TYR A 713 -2.79 -46.30 -16.91
CA TYR A 713 -3.40 -46.07 -18.22
C TYR A 713 -3.21 -47.26 -19.18
N SER A 714 -2.09 -47.99 -19.06
CA SER A 714 -1.88 -49.25 -19.79
C SER A 714 -2.83 -50.36 -19.31
N ASP A 715 -2.96 -50.56 -18.00
CA ASP A 715 -3.82 -51.61 -17.42
C ASP A 715 -5.32 -51.40 -17.71
N GLU A 716 -5.74 -50.14 -17.87
CA GLU A 716 -7.13 -49.77 -18.22
C GLU A 716 -7.39 -49.74 -19.76
N GLU A 717 -6.45 -50.24 -20.59
CA GLU A 717 -6.48 -50.22 -22.07
C GLU A 717 -6.80 -48.83 -22.68
N MET A 718 -6.43 -47.74 -21.99
CA MET A 718 -6.67 -46.39 -22.51
C MET A 718 -5.67 -46.02 -23.61
N SER A 719 -6.18 -45.58 -24.76
CA SER A 719 -5.35 -45.15 -25.90
C SER A 719 -4.60 -43.85 -25.63
N ASP A 720 -5.17 -42.95 -24.83
CA ASP A 720 -4.71 -41.57 -24.64
C ASP A 720 -4.67 -41.21 -23.14
N TYR A 721 -3.63 -40.49 -22.74
CA TYR A 721 -3.44 -40.02 -21.37
C TYR A 721 -3.04 -38.53 -21.34
N ASN A 722 -3.34 -37.88 -20.22
CA ASN A 722 -2.87 -36.53 -19.92
C ASN A 722 -2.37 -36.50 -18.47
N ILE A 723 -1.12 -36.11 -18.28
CA ILE A 723 -0.47 -36.04 -16.98
C ILE A 723 0.29 -34.71 -16.84
N GLU A 724 0.15 -34.06 -15.69
CA GLU A 724 0.93 -32.88 -15.32
C GLU A 724 1.96 -33.27 -14.24
N TYR A 725 3.22 -32.91 -14.45
CA TYR A 725 4.32 -33.16 -13.50
C TYR A 725 5.43 -32.12 -13.69
N ARG A 726 6.47 -32.18 -12.85
CA ARG A 726 7.61 -31.28 -12.91
C ARG A 726 8.82 -31.93 -13.57
N ILE A 727 9.55 -31.15 -14.36
CA ILE A 727 10.87 -31.48 -14.88
C ILE A 727 11.91 -30.47 -14.37
N ILE A 728 13.19 -30.84 -14.49
CA ILE A 728 14.34 -30.01 -14.13
C ILE A 728 15.06 -29.64 -15.44
N THR A 729 15.30 -28.34 -15.68
CA THR A 729 16.06 -27.86 -16.84
C THR A 729 17.55 -28.13 -16.67
N LYS A 730 18.33 -28.06 -17.75
CA LYS A 730 19.80 -28.23 -17.69
C LYS A 730 20.52 -27.19 -16.82
N LYS A 731 19.84 -26.09 -16.46
CA LYS A 731 20.33 -25.05 -15.54
C LYS A 731 19.95 -25.30 -14.08
N GLY A 732 19.08 -26.29 -13.82
CA GLY A 732 18.54 -26.60 -12.49
C GLY A 732 17.17 -25.96 -12.19
N ASP A 733 16.57 -25.22 -13.14
CA ASP A 733 15.24 -24.63 -12.93
C ASP A 733 14.17 -25.73 -12.93
N VAL A 734 13.16 -25.62 -12.07
CA VAL A 734 11.98 -26.50 -12.14
C VAL A 734 10.96 -25.92 -13.13
N ARG A 735 10.37 -26.76 -13.98
CA ARG A 735 9.26 -26.41 -14.88
C ARG A 735 8.10 -27.34 -14.70
N TRP A 736 6.88 -26.81 -14.74
CA TRP A 736 5.67 -27.61 -14.85
C TRP A 736 5.38 -27.92 -16.31
N VAL A 737 5.20 -29.20 -16.62
CA VAL A 737 4.81 -29.65 -17.94
C VAL A 737 3.50 -30.39 -17.92
N GLU A 738 2.76 -30.27 -19.03
CA GLU A 738 1.59 -31.09 -19.36
C GLU A 738 2.00 -32.02 -20.49
N GLU A 739 2.05 -33.32 -20.21
CA GLU A 739 2.28 -34.36 -21.21
C GLU A 739 0.93 -34.94 -21.66
N ARG A 740 0.64 -34.80 -22.95
CA ARG A 740 -0.51 -35.39 -23.63
C ARG A 740 0.01 -36.44 -24.59
N GLY A 741 -0.14 -37.70 -24.21
CA GLY A 741 0.41 -38.83 -24.95
C GLY A 741 -0.63 -39.90 -25.25
N SER A 742 -0.21 -40.85 -26.06
CA SER A 742 -0.96 -42.04 -26.44
C SER A 742 -0.09 -43.27 -26.30
N ILE A 743 -0.68 -44.38 -25.85
CA ILE A 743 -0.01 -45.68 -25.72
C ILE A 743 -0.27 -46.44 -27.02
N GLN A 744 0.80 -46.83 -27.71
CA GLN A 744 0.71 -47.65 -28.91
C GLN A 744 1.01 -49.11 -28.55
N TYR A 745 0.25 -50.03 -29.14
CA TYR A 745 0.35 -51.47 -28.86
C TYR A 745 0.63 -52.23 -30.15
N GLU A 746 1.58 -53.16 -30.12
CA GLU A 746 1.80 -54.14 -31.18
C GLU A 746 1.78 -55.55 -30.58
N LYS A 747 0.91 -56.43 -31.09
CA LYS A 747 0.76 -57.83 -30.63
C LYS A 747 0.48 -58.00 -29.12
N ASN A 748 -0.36 -57.12 -28.56
CA ASN A 748 -0.73 -57.06 -27.13
C ASN A 748 0.39 -56.66 -26.15
N GLU A 749 1.54 -56.16 -26.65
CA GLU A 749 2.55 -55.51 -25.83
C GLU A 749 2.62 -54.01 -26.22
N ILE A 750 3.02 -53.14 -25.29
CA ILE A 750 3.25 -51.72 -25.60
C ILE A 750 4.42 -51.65 -26.58
N SER A 751 4.26 -50.96 -27.71
CA SER A 751 5.35 -50.71 -28.65
C SER A 751 6.16 -49.48 -28.25
N HIS A 752 5.47 -48.38 -27.92
CA HIS A 752 6.07 -47.11 -27.53
C HIS A 752 5.00 -46.14 -26.98
N TYR A 753 5.45 -45.13 -26.24
CA TYR A 753 4.64 -43.96 -25.88
C TYR A 753 4.93 -42.84 -26.86
N GLN A 754 3.91 -42.13 -27.35
CA GLN A 754 4.09 -40.97 -28.24
C GLN A 754 3.17 -39.83 -27.86
N GLY A 755 3.63 -38.58 -27.97
CA GLY A 755 2.81 -37.44 -27.58
C GLY A 755 3.47 -36.08 -27.72
N ILE A 756 2.90 -35.11 -27.00
CA ILE A 756 3.45 -33.78 -26.81
C ILE A 756 3.62 -33.40 -25.34
N ILE A 757 4.68 -32.62 -25.07
CA ILE A 757 4.97 -32.00 -23.78
C ILE A 757 4.85 -30.49 -23.96
N LEU A 758 4.04 -29.84 -23.12
CA LEU A 758 3.80 -28.39 -23.11
C LEU A 758 4.36 -27.78 -21.81
N ASP A 759 5.16 -26.71 -21.89
CA ASP A 759 5.48 -25.92 -20.69
C ASP A 759 4.23 -25.15 -20.25
N ILE A 760 3.71 -25.52 -19.07
CA ILE A 760 2.53 -24.91 -18.46
C ILE A 760 2.89 -24.09 -17.21
N THR A 761 4.18 -23.78 -16.99
CA THR A 761 4.67 -23.08 -15.80
C THR A 761 3.97 -21.72 -15.63
N GLU A 762 3.85 -20.93 -16.69
CA GLU A 762 3.11 -19.65 -16.64
C GLU A 762 1.61 -19.84 -16.36
N ARG A 763 0.99 -20.88 -16.92
CA ARG A 763 -0.42 -21.24 -16.62
C ARG A 763 -0.60 -21.59 -15.14
N LYS A 764 0.31 -22.38 -14.58
CA LYS A 764 0.31 -22.76 -13.15
C LYS A 764 0.58 -21.56 -12.24
N ARG A 765 1.45 -20.61 -12.63
CA ARG A 765 1.70 -19.36 -11.91
C ARG A 765 0.46 -18.47 -11.86
N VAL A 766 -0.21 -18.26 -13.00
CA VAL A 766 -1.43 -17.44 -13.08
C VAL A 766 -2.60 -18.09 -12.37
N ASN A 767 -2.83 -19.40 -12.54
CA ASN A 767 -3.89 -20.09 -11.83
C ASN A 767 -3.64 -20.07 -10.30
N ARG A 768 -2.41 -20.33 -9.85
CA ARG A 768 -2.06 -20.23 -8.42
C ARG A 768 -2.28 -18.83 -7.86
N PHE A 769 -2.08 -17.77 -8.65
CA PHE A 769 -2.39 -16.40 -8.22
C PHE A 769 -3.91 -16.18 -8.02
N LEU A 770 -4.74 -16.74 -8.89
CA LEU A 770 -6.21 -16.67 -8.79
C LEU A 770 -6.76 -17.59 -7.68
N ASP A 771 -6.17 -18.77 -7.50
CA ASP A 771 -6.50 -19.69 -6.40
C ASP A 771 -6.16 -19.03 -5.06
N ILE A 772 -5.00 -18.36 -4.94
CA ILE A 772 -4.64 -17.55 -3.75
C ILE A 772 -5.71 -16.48 -3.48
N ASP A 773 -6.07 -15.63 -4.46
CA ASP A 773 -7.10 -14.59 -4.28
C ASP A 773 -8.48 -15.16 -3.89
N THR A 774 -8.80 -16.39 -4.31
CA THR A 774 -10.08 -17.06 -4.00
C THR A 774 -10.06 -17.75 -2.63
N ASP A 775 -8.94 -18.36 -2.27
CA ASP A 775 -8.73 -19.03 -0.98
C ASP A 775 -8.66 -18.02 0.19
N ILE A 776 -8.02 -16.85 -0.02
CA ILE A 776 -7.98 -15.75 0.95
C ILE A 776 -9.39 -15.31 1.40
N GLY A 777 -10.39 -15.40 0.51
CA GLY A 777 -11.78 -15.09 0.83
C GLY A 777 -12.45 -16.09 1.77
N ASN A 778 -12.01 -17.35 1.77
CA ASN A 778 -12.61 -18.44 2.55
C ASN A 778 -11.95 -18.67 3.92
N PHE A 779 -10.70 -18.24 4.13
CA PHE A 779 -9.95 -18.46 5.38
C PHE A 779 -10.41 -17.59 6.59
N LEU A 780 -11.60 -16.98 6.55
CA LEU A 780 -12.09 -16.04 7.58
C LEU A 780 -13.17 -16.60 8.53
N THR A 781 -13.28 -17.93 8.66
CA THR A 781 -14.02 -18.60 9.75
C THR A 781 -13.07 -19.28 10.74
N PRO A 782 -12.85 -18.73 11.95
CA PRO A 782 -12.03 -19.37 12.97
C PRO A 782 -12.76 -20.59 13.57
N THR A 783 -12.36 -21.79 13.16
CA THR A 783 -12.78 -23.06 13.75
C THR A 783 -11.57 -23.98 13.96
N GLY A 784 -10.65 -23.59 14.84
CA GLY A 784 -9.43 -24.38 15.08
C GLY A 784 -8.41 -23.71 16.00
N ASP A 785 -7.35 -24.47 16.28
CA ASP A 785 -6.24 -24.11 17.17
C ASP A 785 -5.42 -22.92 16.65
N LEU A 786 -4.93 -22.07 17.56
CA LEU A 786 -4.00 -20.98 17.26
C LEU A 786 -2.74 -21.47 16.55
N GLN A 787 -2.26 -22.66 16.91
CA GLN A 787 -1.08 -23.27 16.31
C GLN A 787 -1.32 -23.70 14.85
N GLU A 788 -2.49 -24.30 14.58
CA GLU A 788 -2.90 -24.75 13.24
C GLU A 788 -3.04 -23.56 12.28
N MET A 789 -3.57 -22.44 12.77
CA MET A 789 -3.67 -21.19 12.03
C MET A 789 -2.30 -20.57 11.68
N PHE A 790 -1.32 -20.56 12.60
CA PHE A 790 0.03 -20.06 12.27
C PHE A 790 0.74 -20.93 11.22
N ASP A 791 0.54 -22.24 11.28
CA ASP A 791 1.01 -23.17 10.25
C ASP A 791 0.37 -22.87 8.89
N GLN A 792 -0.95 -22.66 8.83
CA GLN A 792 -1.66 -22.27 7.59
C GLN A 792 -1.16 -20.92 7.03
N LEU A 793 -0.95 -19.91 7.88
CA LEU A 793 -0.42 -18.61 7.48
C LEU A 793 1.00 -18.71 6.89
N LEU A 794 1.83 -19.62 7.41
CA LEU A 794 3.15 -19.89 6.84
C LEU A 794 3.04 -20.64 5.49
N GLU A 795 2.15 -21.63 5.38
CA GLU A 795 1.92 -22.36 4.12
C GLU A 795 1.56 -21.42 2.96
N LEU A 796 0.73 -20.39 3.17
CA LEU A 796 0.39 -19.39 2.14
C LEU A 796 1.64 -18.76 1.49
N ALA A 797 2.69 -18.50 2.27
CA ALA A 797 3.94 -17.94 1.76
C ALA A 797 4.79 -18.97 0.99
N LEU A 798 4.69 -20.25 1.34
CA LEU A 798 5.43 -21.35 0.73
C LEU A 798 4.80 -21.87 -0.56
N HIS A 799 3.54 -21.51 -0.84
CA HIS A 799 2.93 -21.73 -2.15
C HIS A 799 3.59 -20.88 -3.25
N ILE A 800 4.29 -19.80 -2.92
CA ILE A 800 4.92 -18.92 -3.91
C ILE A 800 6.20 -19.58 -4.48
N GLU A 801 6.15 -19.90 -5.78
CA GLU A 801 7.22 -20.63 -6.47
C GLU A 801 8.53 -19.84 -6.48
N GLY A 802 9.52 -20.35 -5.74
CA GLY A 802 10.82 -19.72 -5.55
C GLY A 802 11.30 -19.75 -4.10
N VAL A 803 10.37 -19.93 -3.18
CA VAL A 803 10.58 -20.28 -1.76
C VAL A 803 10.15 -21.74 -1.56
N ASP A 804 10.87 -22.50 -0.73
CA ASP A 804 10.52 -23.89 -0.40
C ASP A 804 10.61 -24.23 1.10
N ALA A 805 11.12 -23.31 1.92
CA ALA A 805 11.23 -23.46 3.36
C ALA A 805 10.99 -22.12 4.07
N GLY A 806 10.55 -22.16 5.33
CA GLY A 806 10.28 -20.93 6.07
C GLY A 806 9.99 -21.12 7.55
N VAL A 807 10.01 -19.98 8.24
CA VAL A 807 9.77 -19.81 9.66
C VAL A 807 8.96 -18.53 9.86
N LEU A 808 7.85 -18.62 10.59
CA LEU A 808 7.11 -17.46 11.07
C LEU A 808 7.55 -17.14 12.50
N TYR A 809 8.13 -15.97 12.70
CA TYR A 809 8.44 -15.42 14.02
C TYR A 809 7.35 -14.43 14.44
N ILE A 810 6.86 -14.51 15.68
CA ILE A 810 6.05 -13.45 16.31
C ILE A 810 6.91 -12.66 17.30
N VAL A 811 6.67 -11.35 17.37
CA VAL A 811 7.30 -10.47 18.35
C VAL A 811 6.55 -10.57 19.68
N ASP A 812 7.23 -11.01 20.74
CA ASP A 812 6.69 -10.97 22.10
C ASP A 812 6.65 -9.52 22.60
N LYS A 813 5.46 -9.03 22.98
CA LYS A 813 5.26 -7.62 23.34
C LYS A 813 5.91 -7.21 24.68
N SER A 814 6.37 -8.15 25.49
CA SER A 814 6.95 -7.87 26.81
C SER A 814 8.45 -7.52 26.76
N ASN A 815 9.20 -8.16 25.87
CA ASN A 815 10.65 -8.01 25.65
C ASN A 815 11.01 -7.57 24.23
N ASN A 816 10.10 -7.72 23.26
CA ASN A 816 10.29 -7.60 21.81
C ASN A 816 11.19 -8.68 21.18
N ASP A 817 11.31 -9.85 21.82
CA ASP A 817 12.07 -10.97 21.27
C ASP A 817 11.26 -11.69 20.17
N LEU A 818 11.96 -12.25 19.19
CA LEU A 818 11.35 -12.98 18.07
C LEU A 818 11.25 -14.46 18.42
N ASN A 819 10.03 -14.98 18.54
CA ASN A 819 9.77 -16.39 18.86
C ASN A 819 9.19 -17.12 17.64
N ILE A 820 9.74 -18.29 17.31
CA ILE A 820 9.19 -19.17 16.27
C ILE A 820 7.80 -19.67 16.71
N VAL A 821 6.79 -19.44 15.89
CA VAL A 821 5.43 -19.99 16.09
C VAL A 821 5.03 -21.01 15.03
N ALA A 822 5.62 -20.96 13.84
CA ALA A 822 5.45 -21.98 12.80
C ALA A 822 6.74 -22.15 12.00
N HIS A 823 7.00 -23.36 11.51
CA HIS A 823 8.09 -23.65 10.58
C HIS A 823 7.75 -24.80 9.64
N ARG A 824 8.37 -24.78 8.45
CA ARG A 824 8.20 -25.81 7.40
C ARG A 824 9.48 -25.96 6.59
N ASN A 825 9.86 -27.21 6.31
CA ASN A 825 11.07 -27.60 5.59
C ASN A 825 12.37 -26.98 6.14
N ILE A 826 12.43 -26.73 7.46
CA ILE A 826 13.60 -26.24 8.19
C ILE A 826 13.95 -27.29 9.26
N SER A 827 15.23 -27.65 9.43
CA SER A 827 15.61 -28.72 10.37
C SER A 827 15.42 -28.34 11.84
N ASP A 828 15.16 -29.36 12.66
CA ASP A 828 15.06 -29.25 14.12
C ASP A 828 16.34 -28.67 14.77
N ASP A 829 17.50 -28.83 14.13
CA ASP A 829 18.77 -28.26 14.58
C ASP A 829 18.83 -26.73 14.35
N PHE A 830 18.23 -26.24 13.26
CA PHE A 830 18.05 -24.80 13.04
C PHE A 830 16.98 -24.26 13.99
N VAL A 831 15.81 -24.90 14.07
CA VAL A 831 14.71 -24.48 14.97
C VAL A 831 15.20 -24.44 16.42
N GLY A 832 15.86 -25.48 16.92
CA GLY A 832 16.40 -25.51 18.28
C GLY A 832 17.49 -24.45 18.57
N LYS A 833 18.20 -23.96 17.54
CA LYS A 833 19.19 -22.86 17.68
C LYS A 833 18.60 -21.47 17.50
N HIS A 834 17.40 -21.37 16.96
CA HIS A 834 16.77 -20.12 16.54
C HIS A 834 15.33 -19.94 17.06
N ALA A 835 14.86 -20.79 17.98
CA ALA A 835 13.51 -20.79 18.55
C ALA A 835 13.12 -19.44 19.16
N THR A 836 14.05 -18.80 19.86
CA THR A 836 13.94 -17.43 20.36
C THR A 836 15.17 -16.65 19.93
N ILE A 837 14.98 -15.45 19.38
CA ILE A 837 16.04 -14.53 18.99
C ILE A 837 15.87 -13.22 19.77
N GLU A 838 16.76 -13.02 20.75
CA GLU A 838 16.83 -11.80 21.55
C GLU A 838 17.04 -10.56 20.68
N LYS A 839 16.20 -9.54 20.85
CA LYS A 839 16.21 -8.30 20.05
C LYS A 839 17.56 -7.59 20.01
N ASP A 840 18.25 -7.54 21.14
CA ASP A 840 19.53 -6.81 21.30
C ASP A 840 20.74 -7.54 20.69
N THR A 841 20.55 -8.76 20.19
CA THR A 841 21.59 -9.45 19.41
C THR A 841 21.74 -8.84 18.02
N LEU A 842 22.89 -9.07 17.38
CA LEU A 842 23.11 -8.71 15.97
C LEU A 842 22.09 -9.38 15.03
N ARG A 843 21.56 -10.56 15.41
CA ARG A 843 20.55 -11.29 14.62
C ARG A 843 19.16 -10.69 14.84
N GLY A 844 18.78 -10.40 16.08
CA GLY A 844 17.52 -9.72 16.41
C GLY A 844 17.40 -8.40 15.64
N ARG A 845 18.39 -7.50 15.78
CA ARG A 845 18.44 -6.24 15.03
C ARG A 845 18.42 -6.40 13.49
N PHE A 846 18.90 -7.51 12.94
CA PHE A 846 18.90 -7.76 11.50
C PHE A 846 17.58 -8.36 10.99
N LEU A 847 16.88 -9.14 11.81
CA LEU A 847 15.57 -9.69 11.50
C LEU A 847 14.44 -8.68 11.76
N SER A 848 14.59 -7.79 12.75
CA SER A 848 13.63 -6.72 13.06
C SER A 848 13.71 -5.48 12.15
N VAL A 849 14.24 -5.64 10.93
CA VAL A 849 14.36 -4.54 9.95
C VAL A 849 13.00 -4.27 9.31
N GLN A 850 12.56 -3.00 9.30
CA GLN A 850 11.25 -2.57 8.77
C GLN A 850 11.17 -2.51 7.22
N TYR A 851 12.06 -3.19 6.51
CA TYR A 851 11.99 -3.34 5.06
C TYR A 851 12.39 -4.77 4.65
N PRO A 852 11.82 -5.32 3.56
CA PRO A 852 12.18 -6.65 3.07
C PRO A 852 13.66 -6.78 2.69
N VAL A 853 14.31 -7.87 3.09
CA VAL A 853 15.72 -8.17 2.80
C VAL A 853 15.84 -9.47 2.02
N TYR A 854 16.42 -9.40 0.82
CA TYR A 854 16.63 -10.55 -0.07
C TYR A 854 18.14 -10.78 -0.27
N LYS A 855 18.68 -11.89 0.22
CA LYS A 855 20.13 -12.20 0.20
C LYS A 855 20.38 -13.71 0.08
N LEU A 856 21.62 -14.07 -0.25
CA LEU A 856 22.16 -15.42 -0.06
C LEU A 856 22.12 -15.79 1.44
N TYR A 857 21.73 -17.02 1.77
CA TYR A 857 21.71 -17.52 3.14
C TYR A 857 23.11 -17.42 3.80
N SER A 858 24.16 -17.67 3.02
CA SER A 858 25.55 -17.55 3.44
C SER A 858 26.01 -16.12 3.76
N GLU A 859 25.35 -15.08 3.23
CA GLU A 859 25.62 -13.68 3.62
C GLU A 859 24.99 -13.32 4.96
N ILE A 860 23.87 -13.95 5.32
CA ILE A 860 23.16 -13.74 6.58
C ILE A 860 23.79 -14.57 7.71
N TYR A 861 24.25 -15.79 7.38
CA TYR A 861 24.89 -16.73 8.31
C TYR A 861 26.34 -17.09 7.92
N PRO A 862 27.27 -16.10 7.79
CA PRO A 862 28.61 -16.30 7.22
C PRO A 862 29.58 -17.19 8.03
N PHE A 863 29.17 -17.69 9.20
CA PHE A 863 30.02 -18.48 10.10
C PHE A 863 29.30 -19.67 10.77
N SER A 864 28.50 -20.43 10.03
CA SER A 864 28.15 -21.79 10.49
C SER A 864 29.39 -22.69 10.42
N LYS A 865 30.15 -22.78 11.52
CA LYS A 865 31.33 -23.64 11.63
C LYS A 865 30.99 -25.14 11.75
N SER A 866 29.72 -25.54 11.77
CA SER A 866 29.35 -26.96 11.67
C SER A 866 29.56 -27.41 10.23
N LYS A 867 30.40 -28.43 10.03
CA LYS A 867 30.82 -28.90 8.69
C LYS A 867 29.74 -29.63 7.88
N LYS A 868 28.48 -29.53 8.34
CA LYS A 868 27.19 -29.99 7.79
C LYS A 868 26.08 -29.25 8.57
N SER A 869 25.63 -28.08 8.13
CA SER A 869 24.20 -27.75 8.34
C SER A 869 23.42 -28.69 7.42
N LYS A 870 22.41 -29.40 7.95
CA LYS A 870 21.57 -30.27 7.10
C LYS A 870 20.73 -29.45 6.13
N ASP A 871 20.28 -28.29 6.60
CA ASP A 871 19.59 -27.29 5.80
C ASP A 871 20.55 -26.76 4.73
N SER A 872 20.31 -27.19 3.49
CA SER A 872 21.07 -26.78 2.31
C SER A 872 20.47 -25.50 1.73
N LEU A 873 20.25 -24.50 2.58
CA LEU A 873 19.62 -23.23 2.22
C LEU A 873 20.61 -22.36 1.43
N LEU A 874 20.12 -21.85 0.30
CA LEU A 874 20.91 -21.09 -0.67
C LEU A 874 20.48 -19.62 -0.69
N ALA A 875 19.19 -19.34 -0.85
CA ALA A 875 18.60 -18.00 -0.79
C ALA A 875 17.75 -17.77 0.46
N THR A 876 17.53 -16.50 0.80
CA THR A 876 16.70 -16.07 1.92
C THR A 876 15.97 -14.76 1.60
N ALA A 877 14.70 -14.69 1.99
CA ALA A 877 13.90 -13.47 2.11
C ALA A 877 13.50 -13.29 3.58
N ILE A 878 13.81 -12.13 4.17
CA ILE A 878 13.31 -11.71 5.48
C ILE A 878 12.29 -10.62 5.21
N ILE A 879 11.03 -10.86 5.56
CA ILE A 879 9.92 -9.97 5.24
C ILE A 879 9.23 -9.56 6.55
N PRO A 880 9.29 -8.27 6.94
CA PRO A 880 8.62 -7.80 8.15
C PRO A 880 7.10 -7.76 7.94
N VAL A 881 6.37 -8.24 8.93
CA VAL A 881 4.91 -8.10 9.02
C VAL A 881 4.63 -6.95 9.97
N ILE A 882 4.19 -5.81 9.41
CA ILE A 882 3.97 -4.56 10.13
C ILE A 882 2.48 -4.35 10.34
N THR A 883 2.05 -4.11 11.58
CA THR A 883 0.68 -3.70 11.91
C THR A 883 0.72 -2.44 12.75
N ASN A 884 -0.13 -1.46 12.44
CA ASN A 884 -0.19 -0.17 13.15
C ASN A 884 1.21 0.48 13.36
N ASP A 885 2.01 0.56 12.29
CA ASP A 885 3.41 1.03 12.25
C ASP A 885 4.43 0.26 13.15
N ASN A 886 4.03 -0.85 13.77
CA ASN A 886 4.86 -1.68 14.62
C ASN A 886 5.16 -3.05 13.97
N LEU A 887 6.35 -3.59 14.25
CA LEU A 887 6.70 -4.95 13.82
C LEU A 887 5.96 -5.96 14.71
N SER A 888 5.10 -6.79 14.11
CA SER A 888 4.29 -7.78 14.82
C SER A 888 4.77 -9.21 14.57
N ALA A 889 5.28 -9.47 13.37
CA ALA A 889 5.90 -10.74 13.01
C ALA A 889 7.03 -10.54 11.99
N VAL A 890 7.88 -11.55 11.84
CA VAL A 890 8.90 -11.62 10.78
C VAL A 890 8.74 -12.94 10.06
N LEU A 891 8.51 -12.87 8.76
CA LEU A 891 8.42 -14.03 7.89
C LEU A 891 9.82 -14.29 7.31
N PHE A 892 10.50 -15.30 7.84
CA PHE A 892 11.79 -15.76 7.34
C PHE A 892 11.55 -16.87 6.33
N LEU A 893 11.84 -16.62 5.06
CA LEU A 893 11.63 -17.54 3.96
C LEU A 893 12.96 -17.87 3.30
N ALA A 894 13.09 -19.08 2.77
CA ALA A 894 14.33 -19.54 2.17
C ALA A 894 14.07 -20.55 1.03
N SER A 895 15.10 -20.82 0.24
CA SER A 895 15.08 -21.89 -0.75
C SER A 895 16.30 -22.79 -0.65
N HIS A 896 16.06 -24.09 -0.73
CA HIS A 896 17.06 -25.13 -0.89
C HIS A 896 17.56 -25.27 -2.34
N LYS A 897 16.81 -24.74 -3.31
CA LYS A 897 17.05 -24.92 -4.75
C LYS A 897 17.61 -23.66 -5.41
N ASN A 898 17.12 -22.49 -5.04
CA ASN A 898 17.47 -21.23 -5.71
C ASN A 898 18.54 -20.47 -4.93
N TYR A 899 19.57 -19.98 -5.63
CA TYR A 899 20.62 -19.11 -5.05
C TYR A 899 20.17 -17.65 -4.85
N GLU A 900 19.05 -17.24 -5.42
CA GLU A 900 18.39 -15.97 -5.12
C GLU A 900 16.87 -16.12 -5.10
N ILE A 901 16.18 -15.22 -4.42
CA ILE A 901 14.72 -15.09 -4.50
C ILE A 901 14.39 -14.19 -5.72
N PRO A 902 13.77 -14.71 -6.79
CA PRO A 902 13.55 -13.99 -8.03
C PRO A 902 12.80 -12.66 -7.82
N TYR A 903 13.14 -11.63 -8.59
CA TYR A 903 12.48 -10.32 -8.46
C TYR A 903 10.97 -10.39 -8.75
N SER A 904 10.56 -11.26 -9.68
CA SER A 904 9.16 -11.44 -10.10
C SER A 904 8.21 -11.85 -8.98
N ILE A 905 8.69 -12.49 -7.91
CA ILE A 905 7.84 -13.00 -6.81
C ILE A 905 7.89 -12.14 -5.54
N ARG A 906 8.78 -11.14 -5.45
CA ARG A 906 9.00 -10.35 -4.22
C ARG A 906 7.72 -9.62 -3.78
N ASN A 907 7.04 -8.97 -4.73
CA ASN A 907 5.76 -8.32 -4.50
C ASN A 907 4.68 -9.29 -4.01
N SER A 908 4.70 -10.56 -4.44
CA SER A 908 3.77 -11.60 -3.97
C SER A 908 4.05 -11.97 -2.52
N LEU A 909 5.32 -12.16 -2.16
CA LEU A 909 5.72 -12.47 -0.78
C LEU A 909 5.42 -11.31 0.19
N GLU A 910 5.62 -10.06 -0.26
CA GLU A 910 5.24 -8.86 0.49
C GLU A 910 3.71 -8.71 0.63
N THR A 911 2.93 -9.06 -0.40
CA THR A 911 1.47 -9.11 -0.33
C THR A 911 0.98 -10.13 0.70
N VAL A 912 1.56 -11.34 0.72
CA VAL A 912 1.24 -12.35 1.75
C VAL A 912 1.61 -11.87 3.15
N ALA A 913 2.77 -11.22 3.33
CA ALA A 913 3.15 -10.65 4.62
C ALA A 913 2.16 -9.58 5.13
N ASN A 914 1.65 -8.72 4.24
CA ASN A 914 0.61 -7.74 4.59
C ASN A 914 -0.73 -8.41 5.00
N GLN A 915 -1.10 -9.53 4.36
CA GLN A 915 -2.31 -10.30 4.71
C GLN A 915 -2.15 -11.04 6.04
N ILE A 916 -0.98 -11.64 6.31
CA ILE A 916 -0.65 -12.18 7.63
C ILE A 916 -0.80 -11.08 8.71
N GLY A 917 -0.36 -9.85 8.41
CA GLY A 917 -0.53 -8.70 9.29
C GLY A 917 -1.99 -8.37 9.59
N SER A 918 -2.89 -8.37 8.59
CA SER A 918 -4.31 -8.10 8.82
C SER A 918 -5.00 -9.17 9.65
N VAL A 919 -4.59 -10.44 9.52
CA VAL A 919 -5.07 -11.55 10.35
C VAL A 919 -4.58 -11.42 11.80
N LEU A 920 -3.29 -11.10 12.01
CA LEU A 920 -2.72 -10.88 13.34
C LEU A 920 -3.40 -9.71 14.08
N ASP A 921 -3.58 -8.57 13.42
CA ASP A 921 -4.27 -7.39 13.99
C ASP A 921 -5.74 -7.71 14.36
N ARG A 922 -6.42 -8.57 13.58
CA ARG A 922 -7.77 -9.05 13.93
C ARG A 922 -7.78 -9.94 15.18
N ILE A 923 -6.87 -10.91 15.27
CA ILE A 923 -6.76 -11.82 16.43
C ILE A 923 -6.50 -11.02 17.71
N GLU A 924 -5.60 -10.05 17.67
CA GLU A 924 -5.29 -9.20 18.83
C GLU A 924 -6.49 -8.35 19.27
N LYS A 925 -7.28 -7.83 18.32
CA LYS A 925 -8.51 -7.09 18.62
C LYS A 925 -9.57 -8.00 19.24
N GLU A 926 -9.79 -9.19 18.69
CA GLU A 926 -10.76 -10.15 19.25
C GLU A 926 -10.36 -10.62 20.66
N ALA A 927 -9.08 -10.95 20.88
CA ALA A 927 -8.56 -11.31 22.20
C ALA A 927 -8.62 -10.15 23.21
N GLY A 928 -8.34 -8.92 22.77
CA GLY A 928 -8.48 -7.70 23.59
C GLY A 928 -9.92 -7.42 24.00
N ILE A 929 -10.88 -7.61 23.09
CA ILE A 929 -12.32 -7.49 23.37
C ILE A 929 -12.77 -8.56 24.35
N GLN A 930 -12.41 -9.83 24.14
CA GLN A 930 -12.77 -10.92 25.05
C GLN A 930 -12.20 -10.71 26.46
N LYS A 931 -10.94 -10.28 26.57
CA LYS A 931 -10.34 -9.97 27.87
C LYS A 931 -11.03 -8.79 28.55
N SER A 932 -11.32 -7.71 27.83
CA SER A 932 -12.05 -6.55 28.37
C SER A 932 -13.46 -6.93 28.85
N GLN A 933 -14.17 -7.78 28.10
CA GLN A 933 -15.47 -8.32 28.51
C GLN A 933 -15.37 -9.20 29.77
N TYR A 934 -14.35 -10.07 29.85
CA TYR A 934 -14.09 -10.90 31.03
C TYR A 934 -13.77 -10.04 32.26
N ASP A 935 -12.85 -9.08 32.14
CA ASP A 935 -12.44 -8.19 33.24
C ASP A 935 -13.63 -7.36 33.75
N LEU A 936 -14.47 -6.82 32.84
CA LEU A 936 -15.73 -6.14 33.20
C LEU A 936 -16.75 -7.07 33.87
N GLN A 937 -16.89 -8.31 33.39
CA GLN A 937 -17.80 -9.27 34.00
C GLN A 937 -17.32 -9.68 35.40
N VAL A 938 -16.02 -9.90 35.60
CA VAL A 938 -15.44 -10.16 36.93
C VAL A 938 -15.70 -9.00 37.88
N LEU A 939 -15.45 -7.76 37.45
CA LEU A 939 -15.79 -6.57 38.26
C LEU A 939 -17.27 -6.57 38.63
N PHE A 940 -18.18 -6.75 37.66
CA PHE A 940 -19.63 -6.73 37.90
C PHE A 940 -20.12 -7.86 38.83
N ASP A 941 -19.55 -9.07 38.69
CA ASP A 941 -19.89 -10.24 39.51
C ASP A 941 -19.23 -10.23 40.91
N THR A 942 -18.23 -9.35 41.14
CA THR A 942 -17.66 -9.09 42.48
C THR A 942 -18.41 -8.03 43.30
N ILE A 943 -19.34 -7.29 42.71
CA ILE A 943 -20.14 -6.30 43.45
C ILE A 943 -21.08 -7.02 44.43
N SER A 944 -21.02 -6.61 45.71
CA SER A 944 -21.80 -7.20 46.82
C SER A 944 -23.29 -6.82 46.84
N GLU A 945 -23.71 -5.90 45.98
CA GLU A 945 -25.11 -5.50 45.80
C GLU A 945 -25.78 -6.41 44.76
N LEU A 946 -27.10 -6.53 44.79
CA LEU A 946 -27.88 -7.32 43.84
C LEU A 946 -28.25 -6.40 42.66
N ILE A 947 -27.63 -6.61 41.50
CA ILE A 947 -27.84 -5.72 40.33
C ILE A 947 -28.71 -6.42 39.29
N PHE A 948 -29.71 -5.70 38.79
CA PHE A 948 -30.57 -6.12 37.67
C PHE A 948 -30.55 -5.06 36.57
N VAL A 949 -30.63 -5.52 35.32
CA VAL A 949 -30.99 -4.71 34.15
C VAL A 949 -32.34 -5.21 33.67
N VAL A 950 -33.32 -4.30 33.56
CA VAL A 950 -34.72 -4.63 33.32
C VAL A 950 -35.25 -3.83 32.13
N ASP A 951 -35.94 -4.47 31.20
CA ASP A 951 -36.57 -3.81 30.05
C ASP A 951 -37.82 -2.97 30.43
N PRO A 952 -38.37 -2.13 29.54
CA PRO A 952 -39.57 -1.33 29.82
C PRO A 952 -40.82 -2.16 30.17
N GLU A 953 -40.90 -3.40 29.69
CA GLU A 953 -41.95 -4.37 30.00
C GLU A 953 -41.79 -5.00 31.40
N GLY A 954 -40.67 -4.72 32.09
CA GLY A 954 -40.38 -5.15 33.44
C GLY A 954 -39.73 -6.53 33.53
N CYS A 955 -39.23 -7.10 32.43
CA CYS A 955 -38.51 -8.36 32.37
C CYS A 955 -37.00 -8.17 32.60
N ILE A 956 -36.41 -9.05 33.43
CA ILE A 956 -34.98 -9.01 33.77
C ILE A 956 -34.17 -9.47 32.57
N LEU A 957 -33.47 -8.56 31.90
CA LEU A 957 -32.53 -8.87 30.82
C LEU A 957 -31.22 -9.45 31.35
N TYR A 958 -30.72 -8.91 32.47
CA TYR A 958 -29.43 -9.31 33.04
C TYR A 958 -29.40 -9.17 34.56
N SER A 959 -28.56 -9.97 35.22
CA SER A 959 -28.26 -9.83 36.65
C SER A 959 -26.82 -10.26 36.96
N ASN A 960 -26.24 -9.71 38.04
CA ASN A 960 -24.92 -10.14 38.52
C ASN A 960 -25.00 -11.51 39.23
N LEU A 961 -23.84 -12.15 39.44
CA LEU A 961 -23.72 -13.45 40.12
C LEU A 961 -24.27 -13.43 41.56
N ASN A 962 -24.22 -12.28 42.22
CA ASN A 962 -24.71 -12.15 43.60
C ASN A 962 -26.24 -12.32 43.69
N VAL A 963 -27.00 -11.83 42.69
CA VAL A 963 -28.45 -12.10 42.56
C VAL A 963 -28.75 -13.60 42.60
N ALA A 964 -28.03 -14.40 41.82
CA ALA A 964 -28.25 -15.84 41.75
C ALA A 964 -27.94 -16.56 43.08
N LYS A 965 -26.87 -16.12 43.77
CA LYS A 965 -26.49 -16.65 45.09
C LYS A 965 -27.52 -16.30 46.17
N THR A 966 -27.97 -15.05 46.20
CA THR A 966 -28.83 -14.52 47.28
C THR A 966 -30.30 -14.89 47.10
N LEU A 967 -30.84 -14.78 45.87
CA LEU A 967 -32.25 -15.14 45.61
C LEU A 967 -32.45 -16.64 45.27
N LYS A 968 -31.37 -17.44 45.26
CA LYS A 968 -31.36 -18.90 45.02
C LYS A 968 -31.94 -19.33 43.65
N TYR A 969 -32.09 -18.40 42.70
CA TYR A 969 -32.41 -18.69 41.29
C TYR A 969 -31.14 -18.89 40.48
N SER A 970 -31.16 -19.80 39.51
CA SER A 970 -30.09 -19.83 38.50
C SER A 970 -30.21 -18.63 37.54
N LYS A 971 -29.09 -18.23 36.91
CA LYS A 971 -29.07 -17.10 35.96
C LYS A 971 -30.04 -17.34 34.77
N GLN A 972 -30.19 -18.58 34.32
CA GLN A 972 -31.13 -18.97 33.27
C GLN A 972 -32.60 -18.92 33.72
N GLU A 973 -32.89 -19.19 35.00
CA GLU A 973 -34.26 -19.08 35.53
C GLU A 973 -34.65 -17.62 35.70
N ILE A 974 -33.74 -16.75 36.17
CA ILE A 974 -34.08 -15.36 36.52
C ILE A 974 -34.12 -14.42 35.31
N THR A 975 -33.31 -14.65 34.27
CA THR A 975 -33.41 -13.91 33.01
C THR A 975 -34.77 -14.18 32.35
N GLY A 976 -35.48 -13.11 31.97
CA GLY A 976 -36.84 -13.15 31.44
C GLY A 976 -37.94 -13.18 32.51
N MET A 977 -37.62 -13.35 33.81
CA MET A 977 -38.61 -13.15 34.87
C MET A 977 -39.03 -11.68 34.93
N ASN A 978 -40.31 -11.43 35.22
CA ASN A 978 -40.76 -10.08 35.50
C ASN A 978 -40.26 -9.63 36.88
N PHE A 979 -39.48 -8.56 36.93
CA PHE A 979 -38.80 -8.01 38.10
C PHE A 979 -39.76 -7.66 39.26
N ILE A 980 -41.02 -7.31 38.97
CA ILE A 980 -42.01 -7.03 40.03
C ILE A 980 -42.39 -8.31 40.78
N LYS A 981 -42.33 -9.50 40.15
CA LYS A 981 -42.71 -10.78 40.78
C LYS A 981 -41.72 -11.27 41.85
N ILE A 982 -40.49 -10.78 41.86
CA ILE A 982 -39.51 -11.10 42.92
C ILE A 982 -39.65 -10.19 44.16
N HIS A 983 -40.70 -9.36 44.25
CA HIS A 983 -41.02 -8.57 45.43
C HIS A 983 -42.08 -9.27 46.30
N SER A 984 -42.05 -8.99 47.60
CA SER A 984 -43.07 -9.46 48.54
C SER A 984 -44.49 -9.04 48.11
N HIS A 985 -45.49 -9.91 48.30
CA HIS A 985 -46.87 -9.67 47.86
C HIS A 985 -47.50 -8.38 48.42
N THR A 986 -47.00 -7.88 49.56
CA THR A 986 -47.43 -6.62 50.17
C THR A 986 -46.88 -5.37 49.48
N GLN A 987 -45.76 -5.46 48.76
CA GLN A 987 -45.07 -4.32 48.15
C GLN A 987 -45.05 -4.32 46.61
N VAL A 988 -45.57 -5.37 45.96
CA VAL A 988 -45.69 -5.48 44.48
C VAL A 988 -46.24 -4.22 43.81
N LEU A 989 -47.27 -3.58 44.37
CA LEU A 989 -47.88 -2.38 43.80
C LEU A 989 -46.99 -1.14 43.90
N ASP A 990 -46.19 -1.02 44.96
CA ASP A 990 -45.32 0.14 45.17
C ASP A 990 -44.00 -0.03 44.41
N ALA A 991 -43.49 -1.26 44.30
CA ALA A 991 -42.41 -1.62 43.38
C ALA A 991 -42.78 -1.31 41.92
N ALA A 992 -44.01 -1.63 41.49
CA ALA A 992 -44.48 -1.31 40.14
C ALA A 992 -44.61 0.20 39.88
N LYS A 993 -45.00 1.00 40.87
CA LYS A 993 -45.01 2.47 40.76
C LYS A 993 -43.59 3.02 40.64
N ALA A 994 -42.69 2.64 41.57
CA ALA A 994 -41.30 3.07 41.56
C ALA A 994 -40.61 2.70 40.24
N PHE A 995 -40.86 1.51 39.71
CA PHE A 995 -40.34 1.08 38.41
C PHE A 995 -40.82 1.98 37.25
N ASN A 996 -42.12 2.30 37.19
CA ASN A 996 -42.66 3.22 36.19
C ASN A 996 -42.14 4.65 36.33
N GLU A 997 -41.95 5.16 37.56
CA GLU A 997 -41.34 6.47 37.76
C GLU A 997 -39.86 6.49 37.35
N ALA A 998 -39.13 5.39 37.57
CA ALA A 998 -37.76 5.21 37.11
C ALA A 998 -37.65 5.16 35.58
N LEU A 999 -38.56 4.45 34.88
CA LEU A 999 -38.64 4.44 33.41
C LEU A 999 -38.87 5.84 32.83
N ASN A 1000 -39.62 6.69 33.52
CA ASN A 1000 -39.84 8.09 33.14
C ASN A 1000 -38.66 9.02 33.48
N GLY A 1001 -37.52 8.48 33.93
CA GLY A 1001 -36.27 9.22 34.17
C GLY A 1001 -36.07 9.74 35.59
N ASN A 1002 -37.05 9.57 36.49
CA ASN A 1002 -36.90 9.99 37.89
C ASN A 1002 -36.15 8.92 38.68
N LYS A 1003 -34.94 9.22 39.18
CA LYS A 1003 -34.19 8.30 40.04
C LYS A 1003 -34.98 7.99 41.31
N GLN A 1004 -35.29 6.73 41.52
CA GLN A 1004 -36.06 6.24 42.67
C GLN A 1004 -35.15 5.58 43.70
N LYS A 1005 -35.49 5.76 44.98
CA LYS A 1005 -34.83 5.05 46.08
C LYS A 1005 -35.86 4.65 47.15
N HIS A 1006 -36.01 3.35 47.39
CA HIS A 1006 -37.05 2.76 48.26
C HIS A 1006 -36.52 1.56 49.02
N LEU A 1007 -37.07 1.32 50.22
CA LEU A 1007 -36.83 0.08 50.96
C LEU A 1007 -37.86 -0.98 50.53
N PHE A 1008 -37.40 -2.01 49.83
CA PHE A 1008 -38.23 -3.13 49.39
C PHE A 1008 -37.80 -4.45 50.02
N THR A 1009 -38.73 -5.39 50.09
CA THR A 1009 -38.50 -6.77 50.51
C THR A 1009 -38.63 -7.66 49.28
N LEU A 1010 -37.52 -8.26 48.85
CA LEU A 1010 -37.49 -9.27 47.81
C LEU A 1010 -37.86 -10.64 48.38
N MET A 1011 -38.29 -11.53 47.49
CA MET A 1011 -38.61 -12.92 47.76
C MET A 1011 -37.66 -13.81 46.98
N ASP A 1012 -37.04 -14.77 47.66
CA ASP A 1012 -36.18 -15.77 47.03
C ASP A 1012 -36.97 -16.96 46.47
N LYS A 1013 -36.29 -17.91 45.82
CA LYS A 1013 -36.90 -19.10 45.21
C LYS A 1013 -37.67 -20.00 46.20
N ASN A 1014 -37.35 -19.94 47.50
CA ASN A 1014 -37.98 -20.72 48.56
C ASN A 1014 -39.05 -19.91 49.33
N SER A 1015 -39.33 -18.68 48.89
CA SER A 1015 -40.19 -17.70 49.57
C SER A 1015 -39.63 -17.11 50.86
N ASP A 1016 -38.31 -17.19 51.08
CA ASP A 1016 -37.63 -16.41 52.13
C ASP A 1016 -37.64 -14.91 51.75
N LEU A 1017 -37.82 -14.03 52.75
CA LEU A 1017 -37.91 -12.59 52.56
C LEU A 1017 -36.58 -11.89 52.86
N ILE A 1018 -36.15 -10.99 51.97
CA ILE A 1018 -34.85 -10.31 52.03
C ILE A 1018 -35.05 -8.81 51.87
N ASN A 1019 -34.72 -8.03 52.90
CA ASN A 1019 -34.82 -6.58 52.86
C ASN A 1019 -33.66 -5.96 52.05
N VAL A 1020 -33.99 -5.03 51.16
CA VAL A 1020 -33.04 -4.34 50.28
C VAL A 1020 -33.35 -2.85 50.19
N ASP A 1021 -32.31 -2.04 50.33
CA ASP A 1021 -32.31 -0.64 49.92
C ASP A 1021 -32.12 -0.58 48.40
N THR A 1022 -33.23 -0.31 47.69
CA THR A 1022 -33.36 -0.41 46.24
C THR A 1022 -33.21 0.96 45.59
N THR A 1023 -32.22 1.12 44.71
CA THR A 1023 -32.09 2.28 43.83
C THR A 1023 -32.43 1.88 42.40
N MET A 1024 -33.38 2.58 41.76
CA MET A 1024 -33.75 2.37 40.36
C MET A 1024 -33.49 3.64 39.56
N GLN A 1025 -32.86 3.50 38.39
CA GLN A 1025 -32.59 4.63 37.50
C GLN A 1025 -32.71 4.20 36.03
N LYS A 1026 -33.26 5.08 35.19
CA LYS A 1026 -33.22 4.88 33.74
C LYS A 1026 -31.78 4.83 33.25
N GLY A 1027 -31.47 3.84 32.42
CA GLY A 1027 -30.22 3.72 31.69
C GLY A 1027 -30.48 3.27 30.25
N GLU A 1028 -29.40 3.01 29.53
CA GLU A 1028 -29.43 2.47 28.18
C GLU A 1028 -28.58 1.19 28.16
N TRP A 1029 -29.07 0.13 27.53
CA TRP A 1029 -28.37 -1.16 27.43
C TRP A 1029 -28.63 -1.76 26.06
N ASN A 1030 -27.56 -2.07 25.32
CA ASN A 1030 -27.61 -2.54 23.93
C ASN A 1030 -28.45 -1.64 22.99
N GLY A 1031 -28.45 -0.31 23.20
CA GLY A 1031 -29.22 0.65 22.40
C GLY A 1031 -30.72 0.72 22.72
N SER A 1032 -31.15 0.06 23.80
CA SER A 1032 -32.54 0.09 24.30
C SER A 1032 -32.62 0.79 25.65
N ASP A 1033 -33.71 1.54 25.86
CA ASP A 1033 -34.07 2.08 27.18
C ASP A 1033 -34.27 0.93 28.18
N VAL A 1034 -33.65 1.03 29.36
CA VAL A 1034 -33.78 0.06 30.45
C VAL A 1034 -33.88 0.76 31.81
N VAL A 1035 -34.26 0.03 32.84
CA VAL A 1035 -34.02 0.42 34.23
C VAL A 1035 -32.87 -0.41 34.79
N VAL A 1036 -31.83 0.26 35.28
CA VAL A 1036 -30.80 -0.36 36.10
C VAL A 1036 -31.26 -0.29 37.55
N VAL A 1037 -31.32 -1.45 38.19
CA VAL A 1037 -31.73 -1.59 39.59
C VAL A 1037 -30.54 -2.10 40.40
N VAL A 1038 -30.23 -1.39 41.48
CA VAL A 1038 -29.16 -1.74 42.43
C VAL A 1038 -29.76 -1.89 43.82
N ASN A 1039 -29.74 -3.12 44.33
CA ASN A 1039 -30.38 -3.50 45.58
C ASN A 1039 -29.33 -3.89 46.62
N ARG A 1040 -29.15 -3.05 47.64
CA ARG A 1040 -28.22 -3.31 48.74
C ARG A 1040 -28.95 -4.02 49.88
N ILE A 1041 -28.49 -5.21 50.26
CA ILE A 1041 -29.07 -5.96 51.38
C ILE A 1041 -28.91 -5.14 52.68
N VAL A 1042 -29.97 -5.10 53.49
CA VAL A 1042 -29.99 -4.48 54.81
C VAL A 1042 -30.52 -5.48 55.84
N GLU A 1043 -29.97 -5.44 57.06
CA GLU A 1043 -30.39 -6.27 58.20
C GLU A 1043 -31.66 -5.71 58.87
#